data_AF-W7IXJ7-F1
#
_entry.id   AF-W7IXJ7-F1
#
_cell.length_a   1.000
_cell.length_b   1.000
_cell.length_c   1.000
_cell.angle_alpha   90.00
_cell.angle_beta   90.00
_cell.angle_gamma   90.00
#
_symmetry.space_group_name_H-M   'P 1'
#
loop_
_entity.id
_entity.type
_entity.pdbx_description
1 polymer ?
#
loop_
_entity_poly.entity_id
_entity_poly.type
_entity_poly.pdbx_seq_one_letter_code
_entity_poly.pdbx_strand_id
1 'polypeptide(L)'
;MSATPDPFGTEALRTSVLTAWSSSPTRFREDANAEEDLYLGGYRDRLLVELAQNAADAADGGGTLRLALVDGELRAANTGRPLDADGVTALASLRASAKRPSQGVGQFGVGFAAVLAVTDAPRVVTAGGGVAFSAERTRAQLAGHPDLASRADGRGGRVPVLRLVWPTDGEVPPEGFATEVRLPLRSGVDGSALLAGFAAQAADLLLALPGLTRIEIGADTWSRVDAGESRLEVHGPGGVAGWLVHRVSGVLPDEVVAVLGVEAQERPQWSVGWAVRVDAQGVPLPLGDDVLHAPTPTDERLSLPARLIATLPIEPSRRRLRPGPAADAVLAEAARAYPDLVAMTPPEHRTALVPAVGFPLSEVDERLRGLLLSRLRQAAWLPAAGDQEPRWLPPARANVLDADGAGLADLVSAVLPDVAAGFLSAQPHAAALAALDVTRRGLGEVVESITGTTRPPRWWHDLYTALAPAVETDAAVRTELGALPVPLADGRTLPGPAGAIMVDDPELLELLTTAEVGALRVVHAQAAHPVLERLGARVGGPADLLDAGGLQDAVERSLDDVESGVDTRGLVSVVLRLTRDAGVRTGERPWLGALALPDSVGDWRRADELALPGSPLLDVLDDDAPVGVLAEEVAAEWPAHVLTALGVLDAFALVVDEAPTGPDHGLADEAQWWDARPEPPARVLAVRDLDLVTDEAWPRALGLLAAEPDTWRALHEPGGYTGWWIARNAVLAGHPPTDWRLPGAEDLAGLYDVVPDTGTDPRVLAAIGVRTALAVDDADDAEDLLIRLGDPDRGVHPGAVLRTHAALAEAVAEDLFDPADVRPPENTRTLAGTVAADCVVLDAPWLLAVLDEDQVVSAGPDFTLAEPLAELLDLELATDVVGADVVSAGEPVPWSELGAVAAACELLGVEPPEGNAVVHDKLVVRTSGGDHVVSWWVADGVPHCADTPEALARALAWTTDRWSERHLLTALIEEPAHYLT
;
A
#
# COMPACT_ATOMS: atom_id res chain seq x y z
N MET A 1 -105.22 27.05 11.49
CA MET A 1 -103.84 26.62 11.30
C MET A 1 -103.32 26.24 12.67
N SER A 2 -103.11 24.94 12.94
CA SER A 2 -102.44 24.54 14.19
C SER A 2 -101.04 25.14 14.20
N ALA A 3 -100.64 25.74 15.30
CA ALA A 3 -99.29 26.26 15.47
C ALA A 3 -98.29 25.10 15.37
N THR A 4 -97.29 25.24 14.49
CA THR A 4 -96.14 24.35 14.41
C THR A 4 -95.50 24.27 15.81
N PRO A 5 -95.29 23.07 16.39
CA PRO A 5 -94.61 22.94 17.67
C PRO A 5 -93.21 23.58 17.62
N ASP A 6 -92.86 24.38 18.64
CA ASP A 6 -91.54 25.03 18.76
C ASP A 6 -90.75 24.44 19.94
N PRO A 7 -90.25 23.19 19.84
CA PRO A 7 -89.54 22.53 20.93
C PRO A 7 -88.18 23.18 21.25
N PHE A 8 -87.69 24.08 20.40
CA PHE A 8 -86.38 24.73 20.52
C PHE A 8 -86.46 26.20 20.96
N GLY A 9 -87.67 26.75 21.19
CA GLY A 9 -87.84 28.15 21.61
C GLY A 9 -87.37 29.18 20.57
N THR A 10 -87.48 28.84 19.28
CA THR A 10 -87.04 29.68 18.16
C THR A 10 -87.72 31.05 18.11
N GLU A 11 -88.97 31.16 18.57
CA GLU A 11 -89.67 32.45 18.64
C GLU A 11 -88.99 33.45 19.58
N ALA A 12 -88.54 32.99 20.75
CA ALA A 12 -87.84 33.83 21.72
C ALA A 12 -86.50 34.33 21.19
N LEU A 13 -85.72 33.45 20.54
CA LEU A 13 -84.47 33.80 19.88
C LEU A 13 -84.68 34.86 18.79
N ARG A 14 -85.66 34.63 17.90
CA ARG A 14 -85.97 35.54 16.79
C ARG A 14 -86.43 36.92 17.28
N THR A 15 -87.27 36.95 18.31
CA THR A 15 -87.75 38.21 18.94
C THR A 15 -86.59 38.99 19.57
N SER A 16 -85.68 38.30 20.26
CA SER A 16 -84.50 38.92 20.87
C SER A 16 -83.61 39.59 19.82
N VAL A 17 -83.32 38.90 18.71
CA VAL A 17 -82.50 39.42 17.61
C VAL A 17 -83.16 40.63 16.94
N LEU A 18 -84.46 40.55 16.62
CA LEU A 18 -85.18 41.67 16.00
C LEU A 18 -85.25 42.90 16.92
N THR A 19 -85.39 42.68 18.23
CA THR A 19 -85.33 43.76 19.23
C THR A 19 -83.95 44.39 19.25
N ALA A 20 -82.88 43.59 19.23
CA ALA A 20 -81.50 44.09 19.18
C ALA A 20 -81.22 44.90 17.90
N TRP A 21 -81.65 44.41 16.74
CA TRP A 21 -81.50 45.13 15.48
C TRP A 21 -82.30 46.44 15.44
N SER A 22 -83.54 46.43 15.95
CA SER A 22 -84.41 47.61 15.97
C SER A 22 -83.92 48.68 16.96
N SER A 23 -83.37 48.27 18.10
CA SER A 23 -82.82 49.18 19.13
C SER A 23 -81.42 49.70 18.81
N SER A 24 -80.63 48.96 18.03
CA SER A 24 -79.28 49.36 17.62
C SER A 24 -79.03 49.02 16.15
N PRO A 25 -79.16 50.00 15.24
CA PRO A 25 -79.00 49.74 13.80
C PRO A 25 -77.60 49.29 13.39
N THR A 26 -76.57 49.56 14.21
CA THR A 26 -75.20 49.09 13.98
C THR A 26 -75.12 47.56 14.10
N ARG A 27 -75.91 46.93 14.98
CA ARG A 27 -75.92 45.47 15.19
C ARG A 27 -76.35 44.70 13.95
N PHE A 28 -77.39 45.18 13.25
CA PHE A 28 -77.81 44.58 11.98
C PHE A 28 -76.68 44.58 10.95
N ARG A 29 -75.93 45.68 10.86
CA ARG A 29 -74.79 45.81 9.93
C ARG A 29 -73.62 44.93 10.35
N GLU A 30 -73.33 44.83 11.64
CA GLU A 30 -72.28 43.94 12.17
C GLU A 30 -72.58 42.47 11.86
N ASP A 31 -73.82 42.02 12.11
CA ASP A 31 -74.24 40.66 11.80
C ASP A 31 -74.19 40.38 10.30
N ALA A 32 -74.66 41.32 9.48
CA ALA A 32 -74.67 41.16 8.02
C ALA A 32 -73.25 41.12 7.43
N ASN A 33 -72.34 41.96 7.94
CA ASN A 33 -70.94 41.95 7.55
C ASN A 33 -70.24 40.67 8.03
N ALA A 34 -70.52 40.20 9.25
CA ALA A 34 -69.89 39.01 9.79
C ALA A 34 -70.23 37.74 8.98
N GLU A 35 -71.49 37.59 8.53
CA GLU A 35 -71.85 36.49 7.62
C GLU A 35 -71.27 36.68 6.22
N GLU A 36 -71.22 37.93 5.74
CA GLU A 36 -70.68 38.26 4.42
C GLU A 36 -69.18 37.99 4.28
N ASP A 37 -68.39 38.40 5.28
CA ASP A 37 -66.96 38.11 5.37
C ASP A 37 -66.68 36.60 5.38
N LEU A 38 -67.55 35.82 6.04
CA LEU A 38 -67.42 34.36 6.12
C LEU A 38 -67.67 33.69 4.77
N TYR A 39 -68.67 34.09 3.98
CA TYR A 39 -68.88 33.45 2.67
C TYR A 39 -67.95 34.00 1.56
N LEU A 40 -67.55 35.29 1.59
CA LEU A 40 -66.63 35.88 0.61
C LEU A 40 -65.17 35.43 0.82
N GLY A 41 -64.78 35.10 2.05
CA GLY A 41 -63.42 34.69 2.42
C GLY A 41 -62.97 33.30 1.95
N GLY A 42 -63.63 32.70 0.95
CA GLY A 42 -63.21 31.42 0.37
C GLY A 42 -63.62 30.16 1.17
N TYR A 43 -64.74 30.20 1.90
CA TYR A 43 -65.24 29.08 2.71
C TYR A 43 -65.94 27.96 1.91
N ARG A 44 -66.10 28.09 0.58
CA ARG A 44 -66.74 27.05 -0.26
C ARG A 44 -66.03 25.70 -0.14
N ASP A 45 -64.70 25.71 -0.06
CA ASP A 45 -63.88 24.49 0.00
C ASP A 45 -63.87 23.87 1.42
N ARG A 46 -64.42 24.56 2.42
CA ARG A 46 -64.46 24.12 3.84
C ARG A 46 -65.82 23.58 4.27
N LEU A 47 -66.82 23.60 3.38
CA LEU A 47 -68.18 23.15 3.69
C LEU A 47 -68.20 21.71 4.22
N LEU A 48 -67.52 20.77 3.53
CA LEU A 48 -67.43 19.39 3.99
C LEU A 48 -66.71 19.28 5.33
N VAL A 49 -65.59 19.97 5.48
CA VAL A 49 -64.77 19.97 6.70
C VAL A 49 -65.63 20.32 7.91
N GLU A 50 -66.40 21.41 7.86
CA GLU A 50 -67.19 21.87 8.99
C GLU A 50 -68.40 20.94 9.24
N LEU A 51 -69.01 20.36 8.20
CA LEU A 51 -70.06 19.35 8.35
C LEU A 51 -69.53 18.05 8.98
N ALA A 52 -68.33 17.62 8.59
CA ALA A 52 -67.65 16.46 9.14
C ALA A 52 -67.18 16.67 10.59
N GLN A 53 -66.66 17.85 10.91
CA GLN A 53 -66.33 18.21 12.29
C GLN A 53 -67.57 18.21 13.18
N ASN A 54 -68.68 18.84 12.75
CA ASN A 54 -69.93 18.80 13.52
C ASN A 54 -70.45 17.37 13.70
N ALA A 55 -70.32 16.52 12.67
CA ALA A 55 -70.70 15.10 12.76
C ALA A 55 -69.77 14.31 13.71
N ALA A 56 -68.47 14.58 13.69
CA ALA A 56 -67.48 13.95 14.56
C ALA A 56 -67.66 14.36 16.03
N ASP A 57 -67.86 15.66 16.29
CA ASP A 57 -68.07 16.21 17.64
C ASP A 57 -69.39 15.76 18.25
N ALA A 58 -70.40 15.51 17.41
CA ALA A 58 -71.68 14.97 17.83
C ALA A 58 -71.63 13.45 18.09
N ALA A 59 -70.65 12.74 17.53
CA ALA A 59 -70.53 11.29 17.67
C ALA A 59 -69.66 10.92 18.89
N ASP A 60 -70.15 10.03 19.74
CA ASP A 60 -69.37 9.44 20.83
C ASP A 60 -68.47 8.29 20.34
N GLY A 61 -67.89 8.45 19.14
CA GLY A 61 -67.17 7.41 18.37
C GLY A 61 -68.08 6.62 17.42
N GLY A 62 -67.52 6.11 16.32
CA GLY A 62 -68.27 5.29 15.36
C GLY A 62 -69.25 6.06 14.46
N GLY A 63 -69.11 7.38 14.36
CA GLY A 63 -70.03 8.24 13.62
C GLY A 63 -70.01 8.02 12.11
N THR A 64 -71.18 8.12 11.49
CA THR A 64 -71.35 8.13 10.02
C THR A 64 -71.86 9.49 9.55
N LEU A 65 -71.23 10.05 8.50
CA LEU A 65 -71.71 11.23 7.77
C LEU A 65 -72.14 10.83 6.36
N ARG A 66 -73.39 11.10 5.98
CA ARG A 66 -73.92 10.88 4.63
C ARG A 66 -74.20 12.19 3.92
N LEU A 67 -73.66 12.35 2.73
CA LEU A 67 -73.80 13.51 1.86
C LEU A 67 -74.43 13.09 0.53
N ALA A 68 -75.57 13.68 0.19
CA ALA A 68 -76.27 13.39 -1.06
C ALA A 68 -76.87 14.66 -1.67
N LEU A 69 -76.98 14.67 -2.99
CA LEU A 69 -77.74 15.68 -3.72
C LEU A 69 -79.12 15.11 -4.03
N VAL A 70 -80.17 15.71 -3.47
CA VAL A 70 -81.57 15.28 -3.63
C VAL A 70 -82.39 16.48 -4.09
N ASP A 71 -82.98 16.40 -5.29
CA ASP A 71 -83.84 17.47 -5.85
C ASP A 71 -83.20 18.88 -5.84
N GLY A 72 -81.89 18.97 -6.10
CA GLY A 72 -81.14 20.24 -6.09
C GLY A 72 -80.74 20.74 -4.69
N GLU A 73 -80.95 19.92 -3.66
CA GLU A 73 -80.58 20.18 -2.27
C GLU A 73 -79.41 19.30 -1.84
N LEU A 74 -78.36 19.89 -1.27
CA LEU A 74 -77.31 19.13 -0.60
C LEU A 74 -77.80 18.74 0.80
N ARG A 75 -77.88 17.44 1.06
CA ARG A 75 -78.28 16.85 2.34
C ARG A 75 -77.08 16.22 3.03
N ALA A 76 -76.86 16.58 4.30
CA ALA A 76 -75.77 16.09 5.13
C ALA A 76 -76.34 15.48 6.43
N ALA A 77 -76.49 14.16 6.48
CA ALA A 77 -77.03 13.43 7.62
C ALA A 77 -75.91 12.83 8.48
N ASN A 78 -76.00 12.94 9.80
CA ASN A 78 -75.05 12.31 10.73
C ASN A 78 -75.72 11.50 11.85
N THR A 79 -75.01 10.51 12.36
CA THR A 79 -75.48 9.57 13.41
C THR A 79 -75.13 10.00 14.83
N GLY A 80 -74.66 11.23 15.03
CA GLY A 80 -74.28 11.75 16.35
C GLY A 80 -75.48 12.05 17.25
N ARG A 81 -75.28 12.85 18.29
CA ARG A 81 -76.37 13.29 19.17
C ARG A 81 -77.39 14.18 18.41
N PRO A 82 -78.71 14.02 18.65
CA PRO A 82 -79.74 14.90 18.09
C PRO A 82 -79.52 16.37 18.46
N LEU A 83 -79.88 17.29 17.55
CA LEU A 83 -79.88 18.74 17.82
C LEU A 83 -80.84 19.09 18.97
N ASP A 84 -80.36 19.87 19.93
CA ASP A 84 -81.12 20.38 21.08
C ASP A 84 -81.29 21.92 21.05
N ALA A 85 -81.99 22.48 22.04
CA ALA A 85 -82.28 23.92 22.10
C ALA A 85 -81.02 24.79 22.30
N ASP A 86 -80.02 24.28 23.03
CA ASP A 86 -78.74 24.96 23.21
C ASP A 86 -77.95 24.98 21.89
N GLY A 87 -77.98 23.89 21.13
CA GLY A 87 -77.43 23.81 19.77
C GLY A 87 -78.10 24.78 18.80
N VAL A 88 -79.42 24.93 18.85
CA VAL A 88 -80.15 25.95 18.05
C VAL A 88 -79.76 27.37 18.44
N THR A 89 -79.59 27.63 19.74
CA THR A 89 -79.12 28.93 20.23
C THR A 89 -77.69 29.21 19.74
N ALA A 90 -76.81 28.21 19.76
CA ALA A 90 -75.46 28.32 19.24
C ALA A 90 -75.46 28.63 17.73
N LEU A 91 -76.25 27.90 16.94
CA LEU A 91 -76.43 28.13 15.49
C LEU A 91 -76.90 29.56 15.17
N ALA A 92 -77.77 30.13 16.01
CA ALA A 92 -78.32 31.47 15.82
C ALA A 92 -77.36 32.61 16.26
N SER A 93 -76.21 32.31 16.86
CA SER A 93 -75.26 33.27 17.43
C SER A 93 -73.88 33.17 16.76
N LEU A 94 -73.31 34.23 16.13
CA LEU A 94 -72.02 34.08 15.39
C LEU A 94 -70.79 34.25 16.29
N ARG A 95 -70.91 34.82 17.50
CA ARG A 95 -69.75 35.17 18.36
C ARG A 95 -70.03 35.24 19.87
N ALA A 96 -71.18 34.77 20.35
CA ALA A 96 -71.57 34.88 21.75
C ALA A 96 -71.91 33.52 22.35
N SER A 97 -70.94 32.60 22.39
CA SER A 97 -71.07 31.37 23.17
C SER A 97 -70.44 31.60 24.54
N ALA A 98 -71.23 32.11 25.50
CA ALA A 98 -70.87 32.01 26.91
C ALA A 98 -71.10 30.55 27.35
N LYS A 99 -70.04 29.78 27.51
CA LYS A 99 -70.11 28.35 27.89
C LYS A 99 -70.17 28.21 29.41
N ARG A 100 -71.01 27.30 29.92
CA ARG A 100 -70.94 26.82 31.31
C ARG A 100 -70.07 25.55 31.38
N PRO A 101 -69.24 25.37 32.42
CA PRO A 101 -68.17 24.36 32.45
C PRO A 101 -68.62 22.90 32.64
N SER A 102 -69.92 22.57 32.62
CA SER A 102 -70.41 21.25 33.05
C SER A 102 -71.20 20.44 32.00
N GLN A 103 -71.25 20.84 30.73
CA GLN A 103 -71.83 20.02 29.66
C GLN A 103 -70.96 20.05 28.39
N GLY A 104 -70.85 18.88 27.75
CA GLY A 104 -69.90 18.57 26.68
C GLY A 104 -69.99 19.46 25.44
N VAL A 105 -69.02 19.27 24.54
CA VAL A 105 -68.73 20.03 23.31
C VAL A 105 -70.00 20.61 22.66
N GLY A 106 -70.09 21.94 22.63
CA GLY A 106 -71.16 22.69 21.96
C GLY A 106 -71.15 22.41 20.46
N GLN A 107 -72.27 21.88 19.97
CA GLN A 107 -72.37 21.12 18.71
C GLN A 107 -72.32 21.95 17.42
N PHE A 108 -72.29 23.29 17.49
CA PHE A 108 -72.24 24.12 16.29
C PHE A 108 -71.44 25.39 16.61
N GLY A 109 -70.15 25.37 16.28
CA GLY A 109 -69.30 26.56 16.34
C GLY A 109 -69.58 27.51 15.18
N VAL A 110 -68.84 28.63 15.15
CA VAL A 110 -68.83 29.65 14.08
C VAL A 110 -68.71 29.05 12.65
N GLY A 111 -68.22 27.82 12.54
CA GLY A 111 -68.06 27.05 11.31
C GLY A 111 -69.34 26.67 10.56
N PHE A 112 -70.52 26.60 11.21
CA PHE A 112 -71.78 26.31 10.51
C PHE A 112 -72.10 27.37 9.45
N ALA A 113 -71.60 28.60 9.59
CA ALA A 113 -71.73 29.65 8.57
C ALA A 113 -71.17 29.27 7.19
N ALA A 114 -70.30 28.25 7.10
CA ALA A 114 -69.81 27.73 5.83
C ALA A 114 -70.94 27.25 4.89
N VAL A 115 -72.11 26.86 5.43
CA VAL A 115 -73.27 26.48 4.60
C VAL A 115 -73.78 27.65 3.75
N LEU A 116 -73.56 28.88 4.19
CA LEU A 116 -73.92 30.09 3.45
C LEU A 116 -73.06 30.29 2.20
N ALA A 117 -72.00 29.51 2.00
CA ALA A 117 -71.29 29.46 0.73
C ALA A 117 -72.11 28.82 -0.40
N VAL A 118 -73.13 28.02 -0.08
CA VAL A 118 -73.91 27.25 -1.07
C VAL A 118 -75.42 27.47 -1.00
N THR A 119 -75.98 27.94 0.13
CA THR A 119 -77.42 28.15 0.30
C THR A 119 -77.76 29.49 0.98
N ASP A 120 -78.97 30.00 0.72
CA ASP A 120 -79.58 31.13 1.44
C ASP A 120 -80.70 30.70 2.41
N ALA A 121 -80.98 29.39 2.49
CA ALA A 121 -82.07 28.85 3.28
C ALA A 121 -81.73 27.49 3.94
N PRO A 122 -80.67 27.44 4.78
CA PRO A 122 -80.28 26.18 5.41
C PRO A 122 -81.33 25.72 6.42
N ARG A 123 -81.57 24.41 6.45
CA ARG A 123 -82.46 23.73 7.40
C ARG A 123 -81.69 22.66 8.15
N VAL A 124 -82.06 22.42 9.41
CA VAL A 124 -81.53 21.32 10.22
C VAL A 124 -82.71 20.54 10.78
N VAL A 125 -82.77 19.26 10.43
CA VAL A 125 -83.83 18.33 10.82
C VAL A 125 -83.25 17.35 11.83
N THR A 126 -83.95 17.06 12.91
CA THR A 126 -83.50 16.15 13.98
C THR A 126 -84.66 15.30 14.51
N ALA A 127 -84.37 14.29 15.33
CA ALA A 127 -85.40 13.57 16.07
C ALA A 127 -86.16 14.56 16.99
N GLY A 128 -87.45 14.76 16.76
CA GLY A 128 -88.31 15.63 17.56
C GLY A 128 -88.64 17.01 16.96
N GLY A 129 -88.14 17.34 15.76
CA GLY A 129 -88.50 18.55 15.03
C GLY A 129 -87.39 19.04 14.09
N GLY A 130 -87.55 20.23 13.53
CA GLY A 130 -86.49 20.88 12.77
C GLY A 130 -86.49 22.40 12.93
N VAL A 131 -85.41 23.02 12.46
CA VAL A 131 -85.28 24.47 12.38
C VAL A 131 -84.84 24.90 10.99
N ALA A 132 -85.32 26.05 10.56
CA ALA A 132 -84.97 26.67 9.29
C ALA A 132 -84.45 28.08 9.49
N PHE A 133 -83.46 28.43 8.68
CA PHE A 133 -83.02 29.80 8.43
C PHE A 133 -83.35 30.15 6.99
N SER A 134 -83.62 31.42 6.69
CA SER A 134 -84.02 31.83 5.34
C SER A 134 -83.80 33.32 5.12
N ALA A 135 -83.00 33.67 4.13
CA ALA A 135 -82.82 35.05 3.68
C ALA A 135 -84.16 35.70 3.29
N GLU A 136 -85.05 34.93 2.65
CA GLU A 136 -86.37 35.40 2.24
C GLU A 136 -87.28 35.69 3.44
N ARG A 137 -87.39 34.75 4.38
CA ARG A 137 -88.19 34.96 5.60
C ARG A 137 -87.60 36.08 6.45
N THR A 138 -86.27 36.23 6.48
CA THR A 138 -85.62 37.38 7.13
C THR A 138 -86.06 38.68 6.47
N ARG A 139 -85.95 38.81 5.14
CA ARG A 139 -86.44 39.99 4.41
C ARG A 139 -87.92 40.28 4.70
N ALA A 140 -88.76 39.25 4.75
CA ALA A 140 -90.19 39.39 5.07
C ALA A 140 -90.42 39.91 6.50
N GLN A 141 -89.64 39.45 7.49
CA GLN A 141 -89.69 40.00 8.85
C GLN A 141 -89.25 41.48 8.87
N LEU A 142 -88.18 41.82 8.12
CA LEU A 142 -87.70 43.20 8.06
C LEU A 142 -88.70 44.16 7.42
N ALA A 143 -89.63 43.70 6.57
CA ALA A 143 -90.69 44.55 6.02
C ALA A 143 -91.60 45.16 7.10
N GLY A 144 -91.72 44.51 8.26
CA GLY A 144 -92.40 45.06 9.45
C GLY A 144 -91.61 46.14 10.21
N HIS A 145 -90.36 46.38 9.82
CA HIS A 145 -89.42 47.31 10.45
C HIS A 145 -88.79 48.24 9.38
N PRO A 146 -89.43 49.37 9.02
CA PRO A 146 -89.01 50.22 7.89
C PRO A 146 -87.54 50.65 7.91
N ASP A 147 -87.00 50.92 9.10
CA ASP A 147 -85.60 51.28 9.32
C ASP A 147 -84.63 50.15 8.98
N LEU A 148 -84.99 48.90 9.26
CA LEU A 148 -84.17 47.73 8.92
C LEU A 148 -84.31 47.37 7.44
N ALA A 149 -85.52 47.49 6.87
CA ALA A 149 -85.77 47.29 5.45
C ALA A 149 -84.92 48.23 4.57
N SER A 150 -84.91 49.54 4.87
CA SER A 150 -84.08 50.53 4.17
C SER A 150 -82.59 50.22 4.22
N ARG A 151 -82.10 49.66 5.34
CA ARG A 151 -80.70 49.25 5.49
C ARG A 151 -80.36 47.99 4.71
N ALA A 152 -81.28 47.03 4.63
CA ALA A 152 -81.12 45.86 3.76
C ALA A 152 -81.07 46.29 2.29
N ASP A 153 -81.92 47.23 1.86
CA ASP A 153 -81.90 47.79 0.50
C ASP A 153 -80.57 48.49 0.17
N GLY A 154 -80.04 49.28 1.13
CA GLY A 154 -78.72 49.89 1.02
C GLY A 154 -77.55 48.89 0.87
N ARG A 155 -77.79 47.60 1.17
CA ARG A 155 -76.85 46.49 0.99
C ARG A 155 -77.21 45.60 -0.20
N GLY A 156 -78.00 46.10 -1.15
CA GLY A 156 -78.46 45.34 -2.32
C GLY A 156 -79.40 44.19 -1.95
N GLY A 157 -80.17 44.32 -0.86
CA GLY A 157 -81.12 43.31 -0.39
C GLY A 157 -80.50 42.16 0.41
N ARG A 158 -79.20 42.20 0.72
CA ARG A 158 -78.52 41.19 1.55
C ARG A 158 -78.90 41.33 3.02
N VAL A 159 -79.19 40.20 3.66
CA VAL A 159 -79.59 40.11 5.07
C VAL A 159 -78.84 39.00 5.79
N PRO A 160 -78.64 39.08 7.12
CA PRO A 160 -78.15 37.96 7.91
C PRO A 160 -79.13 36.78 7.86
N VAL A 161 -78.65 35.62 7.42
CA VAL A 161 -79.42 34.39 7.25
C VAL A 161 -79.47 33.60 8.55
N LEU A 162 -78.33 33.42 9.24
CA LEU A 162 -78.20 32.55 10.42
C LEU A 162 -78.59 33.22 11.73
N ARG A 163 -79.43 34.26 11.66
CA ARG A 163 -79.81 35.08 12.82
C ARG A 163 -81.26 34.95 13.22
N LEU A 164 -82.14 34.73 12.25
CA LEU A 164 -83.55 34.48 12.49
C LEU A 164 -83.83 33.02 12.19
N VAL A 165 -84.33 32.32 13.20
CA VAL A 165 -84.63 30.88 13.15
C VAL A 165 -86.14 30.65 13.25
N TRP A 166 -86.65 29.68 12.51
CA TRP A 166 -88.06 29.26 12.52
C TRP A 166 -88.16 27.76 12.79
N PRO A 167 -89.21 27.29 13.49
CA PRO A 167 -89.43 25.87 13.64
C PRO A 167 -89.96 25.30 12.32
N THR A 168 -89.66 24.04 12.04
CA THR A 168 -90.22 23.27 10.92
C THR A 168 -90.76 21.94 11.43
N ASP A 169 -91.93 21.54 10.93
CA ASP A 169 -92.58 20.27 11.23
C ASP A 169 -92.61 19.35 10.00
N GLY A 170 -92.89 18.06 10.25
CA GLY A 170 -93.19 17.08 9.20
C GLY A 170 -92.01 16.44 8.48
N GLU A 171 -90.78 16.91 8.73
CA GLU A 171 -89.55 16.34 8.18
C GLU A 171 -88.80 15.57 9.28
N VAL A 172 -88.29 14.38 8.95
CA VAL A 172 -87.41 13.58 9.82
C VAL A 172 -86.12 13.24 9.08
N PRO A 173 -84.99 13.04 9.79
CA PRO A 173 -83.78 12.55 9.18
C PRO A 173 -83.98 11.15 8.57
N PRO A 174 -83.12 10.71 7.64
CA PRO A 174 -83.13 9.35 7.12
C PRO A 174 -83.01 8.31 8.26
N GLU A 175 -83.60 7.13 8.06
CA GLU A 175 -83.50 6.03 9.04
C GLU A 175 -82.03 5.74 9.40
N GLY A 176 -81.75 5.62 10.69
CA GLY A 176 -80.40 5.43 11.24
C GLY A 176 -79.59 6.71 11.47
N PHE A 177 -80.09 7.88 11.08
CA PHE A 177 -79.42 9.18 11.30
C PHE A 177 -80.18 10.03 12.33
N ALA A 178 -79.43 10.80 13.12
CA ALA A 178 -79.98 11.61 14.20
C ALA A 178 -80.26 13.05 13.79
N THR A 179 -79.41 13.63 12.93
CA THR A 179 -79.51 15.01 12.45
C THR A 179 -79.21 15.07 10.95
N GLU A 180 -80.00 15.81 10.17
CA GLU A 180 -79.78 16.07 8.75
C GLU A 180 -79.81 17.57 8.45
N VAL A 181 -78.69 18.09 7.92
CA VAL A 181 -78.59 19.45 7.41
C VAL A 181 -79.01 19.46 5.95
N ARG A 182 -79.98 20.27 5.59
CA ARG A 182 -80.60 20.37 4.27
C ARG A 182 -80.32 21.74 3.67
N LEU A 183 -79.62 21.78 2.54
CA LEU A 183 -79.07 22.99 1.94
C LEU A 183 -79.56 23.15 0.49
N PRO A 184 -80.67 23.87 0.24
CA PRO A 184 -81.13 24.15 -1.12
C PRO A 184 -80.07 25.00 -1.84
N LEU A 185 -79.50 24.50 -2.93
CA LEU A 185 -78.37 25.15 -3.58
C LEU A 185 -78.81 26.44 -4.28
N ARG A 186 -78.02 27.52 -4.13
CA ARG A 186 -78.23 28.77 -4.88
C ARG A 186 -78.03 28.55 -6.39
N SER A 187 -78.71 29.38 -7.18
CA SER A 187 -78.48 29.44 -8.63
C SER A 187 -77.01 29.74 -8.95
N GLY A 188 -76.35 28.85 -9.67
CA GLY A 188 -74.92 28.96 -10.03
C GLY A 188 -73.96 28.08 -9.20
N VAL A 189 -74.47 27.40 -8.16
CA VAL A 189 -73.70 26.39 -7.43
C VAL A 189 -73.88 25.01 -8.10
N ASP A 190 -72.80 24.46 -8.65
CA ASP A 190 -72.79 23.10 -9.19
C ASP A 190 -72.68 22.06 -8.06
N GLY A 191 -73.78 21.35 -7.79
CA GLY A 191 -73.85 20.32 -6.76
C GLY A 191 -73.02 19.06 -7.08
N SER A 192 -72.85 18.72 -8.36
CA SER A 192 -72.06 17.54 -8.75
C SER A 192 -70.58 17.81 -8.54
N ALA A 193 -70.11 19.01 -8.91
CA ALA A 193 -68.74 19.44 -8.63
C ALA A 193 -68.45 19.52 -7.12
N LEU A 194 -69.43 19.93 -6.31
CA LEU A 194 -69.30 19.92 -4.84
C LEU A 194 -69.11 18.50 -4.29
N LEU A 195 -69.95 17.53 -4.68
CA LEU A 195 -69.80 16.14 -4.22
C LEU A 195 -68.47 15.53 -4.67
N ALA A 196 -68.01 15.82 -5.90
CA ALA A 196 -66.70 15.38 -6.37
C ALA A 196 -65.54 15.96 -5.53
N GLY A 197 -65.61 17.25 -5.18
CA GLY A 197 -64.65 17.88 -4.28
C GLY A 197 -64.69 17.31 -2.85
N PHE A 198 -65.87 16.86 -2.40
CA PHE A 198 -66.04 16.21 -1.10
C PHE A 198 -65.42 14.80 -1.09
N ALA A 199 -65.63 14.02 -2.16
CA ALA A 199 -65.05 12.69 -2.32
C ALA A 199 -63.52 12.70 -2.23
N ALA A 200 -62.86 13.75 -2.77
CA ALA A 200 -61.42 13.91 -2.69
C ALA A 200 -60.87 14.11 -1.27
N GLN A 201 -61.70 14.57 -0.31
CA GLN A 201 -61.29 14.87 1.06
C GLN A 201 -61.74 13.82 2.08
N ALA A 202 -62.64 12.90 1.70
CA ALA A 202 -63.30 11.98 2.62
C ALA A 202 -62.32 11.05 3.35
N ALA A 203 -61.33 10.50 2.64
CA ALA A 203 -60.33 9.62 3.24
C ALA A 203 -59.47 10.36 4.29
N ASP A 204 -59.05 11.59 3.99
CA ASP A 204 -58.24 12.40 4.89
C ASP A 204 -59.01 12.81 6.15
N LEU A 205 -60.30 13.10 6.01
CA LEU A 205 -61.17 13.43 7.15
C LEU A 205 -61.38 12.25 8.09
N LEU A 206 -61.45 11.02 7.58
CA LEU A 206 -61.52 9.82 8.42
C LEU A 206 -60.24 9.57 9.22
N LEU A 207 -59.09 10.02 8.71
CA LEU A 207 -57.82 9.98 9.42
C LEU A 207 -57.72 11.10 10.48
N ALA A 208 -58.19 12.30 10.13
CA ALA A 208 -58.14 13.50 10.96
C ALA A 208 -59.18 13.54 12.09
N LEU A 209 -60.38 12.98 11.88
CA LEU A 209 -61.51 13.08 12.79
C LEU A 209 -61.82 11.71 13.41
N PRO A 210 -61.27 11.39 14.59
CA PRO A 210 -61.40 10.06 15.18
C PRO A 210 -62.85 9.68 15.52
N GLY A 211 -63.74 10.66 15.71
CA GLY A 211 -65.16 10.45 15.96
C GLY A 211 -65.94 9.85 14.78
N LEU A 212 -65.41 9.95 13.55
CA LEU A 212 -66.02 9.37 12.36
C LEU A 212 -65.33 8.07 11.96
N THR A 213 -66.14 7.06 11.63
CA THR A 213 -65.67 5.78 11.05
C THR A 213 -66.20 5.56 9.64
N ARG A 214 -67.18 6.35 9.18
CA ARG A 214 -67.72 6.25 7.83
C ARG A 214 -68.16 7.61 7.26
N ILE A 215 -67.84 7.83 5.99
CA ILE A 215 -68.35 8.96 5.19
C ILE A 215 -68.94 8.40 3.90
N GLU A 216 -70.19 8.73 3.61
CA GLU A 216 -70.93 8.31 2.42
C GLU A 216 -71.19 9.54 1.55
N ILE A 217 -70.79 9.54 0.27
CA ILE A 217 -70.95 10.68 -0.64
C ILE A 217 -71.53 10.17 -1.96
N GLY A 218 -72.78 10.54 -2.24
CA GLY A 218 -73.49 10.01 -3.41
C GLY A 218 -73.62 8.48 -3.33
N ALA A 219 -73.03 7.77 -4.29
CA ALA A 219 -73.00 6.30 -4.31
C ALA A 219 -71.75 5.70 -3.66
N ASP A 220 -70.75 6.54 -3.35
CA ASP A 220 -69.45 6.11 -2.84
C ASP A 220 -69.42 6.11 -1.31
N THR A 221 -68.63 5.21 -0.74
CA THR A 221 -68.47 5.07 0.71
C THR A 221 -67.00 4.96 1.07
N TRP A 222 -66.60 5.71 2.09
CA TRP A 222 -65.32 5.59 2.75
C TRP A 222 -65.54 5.10 4.17
N SER A 223 -64.70 4.16 4.63
CA SER A 223 -64.76 3.68 5.99
C SER A 223 -63.37 3.47 6.57
N ARG A 224 -63.25 3.76 7.86
CA ARG A 224 -62.05 3.54 8.65
C ARG A 224 -62.18 2.23 9.42
N VAL A 225 -61.13 1.41 9.37
CA VAL A 225 -60.97 0.20 10.19
C VAL A 225 -59.70 0.33 11.01
N ASP A 226 -59.82 0.26 12.33
CA ASP A 226 -58.67 0.28 13.23
C ASP A 226 -58.13 -1.17 13.31
N ALA A 227 -56.99 -1.42 12.66
CA ALA A 227 -56.38 -2.74 12.43
C ALA A 227 -55.24 -3.02 13.44
N GLY A 228 -55.49 -2.74 14.72
CA GLY A 228 -54.51 -2.82 15.82
C GLY A 228 -54.43 -1.51 16.61
N GLU A 229 -53.47 -1.39 17.53
CA GLU A 229 -53.32 -0.20 18.38
C GLU A 229 -52.77 1.01 17.59
N SER A 230 -51.88 0.78 16.63
CA SER A 230 -51.21 1.84 15.86
C SER A 230 -51.44 1.72 14.34
N ARG A 231 -52.26 0.78 13.86
CA ARG A 231 -52.52 0.59 12.43
C ARG A 231 -53.97 0.90 12.09
N LEU A 232 -54.17 1.63 11.01
CA LEU A 232 -55.46 2.10 10.54
C LEU A 232 -55.57 1.92 9.04
N GLU A 233 -56.71 1.42 8.57
CA GLU A 233 -57.01 1.25 7.15
C GLU A 233 -58.18 2.15 6.77
N VAL A 234 -58.02 2.90 5.67
CA VAL A 234 -59.10 3.67 5.05
C VAL A 234 -59.50 2.97 3.77
N HIS A 235 -60.72 2.43 3.74
CA HIS A 235 -61.33 1.81 2.58
C HIS A 235 -62.12 2.88 1.82
N GLY A 236 -61.99 2.91 0.50
CA GLY A 236 -62.83 3.74 -0.36
C GLY A 236 -62.88 3.20 -1.79
N PRO A 237 -63.51 3.93 -2.73
CA PRO A 237 -63.62 3.50 -4.13
C PRO A 237 -62.27 3.29 -4.83
N GLY A 238 -61.22 3.99 -4.38
CA GLY A 238 -59.85 3.88 -4.89
C GLY A 238 -59.03 2.73 -4.31
N GLY A 239 -59.60 1.88 -3.43
CA GLY A 239 -58.91 0.79 -2.75
C GLY A 239 -58.72 1.03 -1.25
N VAL A 240 -57.77 0.30 -0.64
CA VAL A 240 -57.46 0.38 0.79
C VAL A 240 -56.13 1.10 0.98
N ALA A 241 -56.12 2.14 1.82
CA ALA A 241 -54.92 2.85 2.23
C ALA A 241 -54.56 2.50 3.68
N GLY A 242 -53.40 1.88 3.88
CA GLY A 242 -52.85 1.57 5.20
C GLY A 242 -52.08 2.74 5.79
N TRP A 243 -52.27 2.96 7.09
CA TRP A 243 -51.61 4.00 7.87
C TRP A 243 -51.07 3.44 9.18
N LEU A 244 -49.85 3.81 9.52
CA LEU A 244 -49.28 3.68 10.86
C LEU A 244 -49.47 5.02 11.59
N VAL A 245 -50.18 5.01 12.71
CA VAL A 245 -50.63 6.21 13.41
C VAL A 245 -50.14 6.19 14.86
N HIS A 246 -49.50 7.27 15.30
CA HIS A 246 -49.09 7.48 16.68
C HIS A 246 -49.73 8.77 17.21
N ARG A 247 -50.49 8.67 18.32
CA ARG A 247 -51.22 9.79 18.91
C ARG A 247 -50.78 10.03 20.35
N VAL A 248 -50.59 11.30 20.69
CA VAL A 248 -50.31 11.78 22.04
C VAL A 248 -51.23 12.97 22.37
N SER A 249 -51.55 13.14 23.63
CA SER A 249 -52.35 14.28 24.10
C SER A 249 -51.88 14.74 25.46
N GLY A 250 -52.10 16.01 25.78
CA GLY A 250 -51.72 16.59 27.05
C GLY A 250 -52.39 17.92 27.31
N VAL A 251 -51.82 18.68 28.24
CA VAL A 251 -52.29 20.00 28.65
C VAL A 251 -51.15 20.99 28.48
N LEU A 252 -51.44 22.20 28.00
CA LEU A 252 -50.46 23.28 27.89
C LEU A 252 -49.98 23.71 29.28
N PRO A 253 -48.69 24.05 29.46
CA PRO A 253 -48.16 24.56 30.71
C PRO A 253 -48.88 25.85 31.16
N ASP A 254 -49.01 26.04 32.48
CA ASP A 254 -49.74 27.18 33.07
C ASP A 254 -49.19 28.54 32.60
N GLU A 255 -47.86 28.66 32.41
CA GLU A 255 -47.23 29.87 31.89
C GLU A 255 -47.64 30.20 30.44
N VAL A 256 -47.91 29.18 29.62
CA VAL A 256 -48.40 29.34 28.25
C VAL A 256 -49.89 29.66 28.27
N VAL A 257 -50.67 28.99 29.13
CA VAL A 257 -52.11 29.23 29.28
C VAL A 257 -52.39 30.67 29.72
N ALA A 258 -51.60 31.21 30.65
CA ALA A 258 -51.77 32.57 31.18
C ALA A 258 -51.70 33.67 30.09
N VAL A 259 -51.00 33.43 28.99
CA VAL A 259 -50.86 34.37 27.87
C VAL A 259 -51.85 34.12 26.73
N LEU A 260 -52.71 33.11 26.84
CA LEU A 260 -53.79 32.85 25.89
C LEU A 260 -54.98 33.80 26.10
N GLY A 261 -55.79 33.98 25.06
CA GLY A 261 -57.07 34.68 25.19
C GLY A 261 -58.02 33.91 26.13
N VAL A 262 -58.92 34.63 26.81
CA VAL A 262 -59.83 34.11 27.85
C VAL A 262 -60.54 32.81 27.45
N GLU A 263 -61.02 32.70 26.21
CA GLU A 263 -61.71 31.50 25.71
C GLU A 263 -60.78 30.29 25.52
N ALA A 264 -59.49 30.52 25.23
CA ALA A 264 -58.50 29.47 25.07
C ALA A 264 -57.91 29.00 26.42
N GLN A 265 -58.01 29.82 27.48
CA GLN A 265 -57.64 29.43 28.85
C GLN A 265 -58.55 28.33 29.42
N GLU A 266 -59.82 28.31 29.01
CA GLU A 266 -60.78 27.29 29.42
C GLU A 266 -60.54 25.92 28.77
N ARG A 267 -59.65 25.84 27.78
CA ARG A 267 -59.35 24.62 26.99
C ARG A 267 -57.85 24.45 26.72
N PRO A 268 -57.05 24.19 27.76
CA PRO A 268 -55.60 24.05 27.61
C PRO A 268 -55.18 22.70 27.02
N GLN A 269 -56.12 21.79 26.72
CA GLN A 269 -55.80 20.46 26.20
C GLN A 269 -55.32 20.54 24.74
N TRP A 270 -54.35 19.70 24.41
CA TRP A 270 -53.87 19.53 23.05
C TRP A 270 -53.74 18.05 22.68
N SER A 271 -53.79 17.75 21.39
CA SER A 271 -53.52 16.43 20.82
C SER A 271 -52.64 16.56 19.59
N VAL A 272 -51.74 15.60 19.41
CA VAL A 272 -50.92 15.42 18.21
C VAL A 272 -51.08 13.98 17.72
N GLY A 273 -51.25 13.81 16.42
CA GLY A 273 -51.25 12.55 15.71
C GLY A 273 -50.30 12.60 14.53
N TRP A 274 -49.35 11.68 14.49
CA TRP A 274 -48.54 11.40 13.32
C TRP A 274 -49.12 10.23 12.55
N ALA A 275 -49.15 10.31 11.22
CA ALA A 275 -49.59 9.22 10.36
C ALA A 275 -48.63 9.00 9.19
N VAL A 276 -48.14 7.77 9.05
CA VAL A 276 -47.27 7.32 7.95
C VAL A 276 -48.09 6.40 7.05
N ARG A 277 -48.06 6.65 5.74
CA ARG A 277 -48.68 5.75 4.78
C ARG A 277 -47.83 4.47 4.67
N VAL A 278 -48.45 3.31 4.71
CA VAL A 278 -47.74 2.01 4.65
C VAL A 278 -48.40 1.06 3.65
N ASP A 279 -47.63 0.10 3.15
CA ASP A 279 -48.15 -1.02 2.37
C ASP A 279 -48.75 -2.14 3.25
N ALA A 280 -49.07 -3.27 2.62
CA ALA A 280 -49.64 -4.42 3.34
C ALA A 280 -48.68 -5.02 4.37
N GLN A 281 -47.37 -4.91 4.13
CA GLN A 281 -46.27 -5.42 4.94
C GLN A 281 -45.83 -4.44 6.03
N GLY A 282 -46.35 -3.20 6.03
CA GLY A 282 -45.99 -2.17 6.99
C GLY A 282 -44.79 -1.33 6.58
N VAL A 283 -44.34 -1.44 5.32
CA VAL A 283 -43.25 -0.63 4.77
C VAL A 283 -43.77 0.80 4.50
N PRO A 284 -43.08 1.85 4.97
CA PRO A 284 -43.43 3.23 4.67
C PRO A 284 -43.46 3.51 3.16
N LEU A 285 -44.55 4.11 2.71
CA LEU A 285 -44.73 4.61 1.36
C LEU A 285 -44.54 6.13 1.34
N PRO A 286 -43.99 6.71 0.26
CA PRO A 286 -43.89 8.16 0.13
C PRO A 286 -45.26 8.83 0.28
N LEU A 287 -45.32 9.84 1.14
CA LEU A 287 -46.54 10.61 1.40
C LEU A 287 -46.87 11.57 0.24
N GLY A 288 -45.84 12.15 -0.39
CA GLY A 288 -45.99 13.17 -1.44
C GLY A 288 -46.07 14.59 -0.85
N ASP A 289 -46.71 15.50 -1.58
CA ASP A 289 -47.02 16.84 -1.08
C ASP A 289 -48.11 16.75 0.01
N ASP A 290 -47.83 17.29 1.21
CA ASP A 290 -48.78 17.32 2.32
C ASP A 290 -48.73 18.67 3.07
N VAL A 291 -49.72 18.87 3.95
CA VAL A 291 -49.87 20.09 4.75
C VAL A 291 -50.05 19.76 6.22
N LEU A 292 -49.90 20.76 7.09
CA LEU A 292 -50.29 20.63 8.49
C LEU A 292 -51.83 20.53 8.61
N HIS A 293 -52.31 19.55 9.38
CA HIS A 293 -53.74 19.40 9.68
C HIS A 293 -54.06 19.91 11.10
N ALA A 294 -54.96 20.90 11.22
CA ALA A 294 -55.35 21.46 12.51
C ALA A 294 -56.87 21.62 12.73
N PRO A 295 -57.62 20.52 12.98
CA PRO A 295 -57.33 19.13 12.59
C PRO A 295 -57.59 18.89 11.08
N THR A 296 -57.90 19.94 10.33
CA THR A 296 -58.19 19.89 8.89
C THR A 296 -57.08 20.56 8.09
N PRO A 297 -56.97 20.30 6.78
CA PRO A 297 -55.89 20.82 5.96
C PRO A 297 -55.74 22.35 6.09
N THR A 298 -54.50 22.80 6.30
CA THR A 298 -54.11 24.21 6.29
C THR A 298 -53.28 24.51 5.03
N ASP A 299 -52.93 25.78 4.80
CA ASP A 299 -52.02 26.19 3.72
C ASP A 299 -50.53 26.04 4.13
N GLU A 300 -50.23 25.56 5.35
CA GLU A 300 -48.85 25.32 5.82
C GLU A 300 -48.30 24.00 5.22
N ARG A 301 -47.57 24.10 4.12
CA ARG A 301 -46.95 22.94 3.44
C ARG A 301 -45.83 22.34 4.28
N LEU A 302 -45.78 21.00 4.33
CA LEU A 302 -44.78 20.23 5.07
C LEU A 302 -44.00 19.33 4.11
N SER A 303 -42.68 19.23 4.29
CA SER A 303 -41.80 18.34 3.51
C SER A 303 -41.49 17.04 4.25
N LEU A 304 -42.35 16.66 5.19
CA LEU A 304 -42.14 15.55 6.10
C LEU A 304 -42.67 14.23 5.51
N PRO A 305 -42.04 13.09 5.82
CA PRO A 305 -42.48 11.78 5.33
C PRO A 305 -43.71 11.24 6.08
N ALA A 306 -44.21 11.97 7.07
CA ALA A 306 -45.39 11.64 7.85
C ALA A 306 -46.32 12.85 7.95
N ARG A 307 -47.63 12.59 7.95
CA ARG A 307 -48.67 13.58 8.12
C ARG A 307 -48.79 13.99 9.58
N LEU A 308 -48.87 15.30 9.85
CA LEU A 308 -49.09 15.86 11.17
C LEU A 308 -50.53 16.36 11.32
N ILE A 309 -51.26 15.80 12.28
CA ILE A 309 -52.59 16.24 12.71
C ILE A 309 -52.47 16.74 14.16
N ALA A 310 -52.65 18.04 14.40
CA ALA A 310 -52.46 18.61 15.73
C ALA A 310 -53.46 19.72 16.06
N THR A 311 -53.84 19.83 17.33
CA THR A 311 -54.67 20.95 17.82
C THR A 311 -53.80 22.18 18.00
N LEU A 312 -53.65 22.95 16.93
CA LEU A 312 -52.82 24.15 16.89
C LEU A 312 -53.66 25.42 16.77
N PRO A 313 -53.21 26.55 17.34
CA PRO A 313 -53.92 27.83 17.21
C PRO A 313 -53.84 28.32 15.76
N ILE A 314 -54.98 28.47 15.10
CA ILE A 314 -55.09 28.94 13.71
C ILE A 314 -55.61 30.38 13.62
N GLU A 315 -55.28 31.08 12.54
CA GLU A 315 -55.86 32.40 12.24
C GLU A 315 -57.37 32.31 11.98
N PRO A 316 -58.13 33.43 12.01
CA PRO A 316 -59.58 33.42 11.72
C PRO A 316 -59.94 32.88 10.33
N SER A 317 -59.03 32.98 9.35
CA SER A 317 -59.14 32.35 8.03
C SER A 317 -59.11 30.82 8.09
N ARG A 318 -58.61 30.27 9.21
CA ARG A 318 -58.36 28.85 9.46
C ARG A 318 -57.44 28.16 8.43
N ARG A 319 -56.66 28.97 7.70
CA ARG A 319 -55.74 28.53 6.65
C ARG A 319 -54.28 28.58 7.07
N ARG A 320 -53.93 29.43 8.05
CA ARG A 320 -52.55 29.61 8.50
C ARG A 320 -52.45 29.42 10.00
N LEU A 321 -51.29 28.97 10.44
CA LEU A 321 -50.98 28.84 11.85
C LEU A 321 -50.81 30.24 12.47
N ARG A 322 -51.39 30.47 13.65
CA ARG A 322 -51.11 31.68 14.42
C ARG A 322 -49.82 31.45 15.23
N PRO A 323 -48.73 32.19 14.97
CA PRO A 323 -47.48 32.02 15.70
C PRO A 323 -47.62 32.42 17.18
N GLY A 324 -46.92 31.71 18.06
CA GLY A 324 -46.87 32.04 19.49
C GLY A 324 -46.57 30.84 20.41
N PRO A 325 -46.43 31.08 21.73
CA PRO A 325 -45.96 30.07 22.69
C PRO A 325 -46.76 28.77 22.72
N ALA A 326 -48.07 28.81 22.46
CA ALA A 326 -48.89 27.60 22.41
C ALA A 326 -48.66 26.77 21.13
N ALA A 327 -48.48 27.42 19.98
CA ALA A 327 -48.09 26.70 18.75
C ALA A 327 -46.73 26.03 18.96
N ASP A 328 -45.79 26.77 19.53
CA ASP A 328 -44.43 26.34 19.83
C ASP A 328 -44.39 25.12 20.76
N ALA A 329 -45.18 25.16 21.83
CA ALA A 329 -45.30 24.05 22.78
C ALA A 329 -45.83 22.79 22.08
N VAL A 330 -46.94 22.90 21.33
CA VAL A 330 -47.54 21.73 20.65
C VAL A 330 -46.64 21.18 19.54
N LEU A 331 -45.92 22.04 18.79
CA LEU A 331 -44.93 21.57 17.81
C LEU A 331 -43.74 20.86 18.48
N ALA A 332 -43.31 21.31 19.66
CA ALA A 332 -42.29 20.61 20.45
C ALA A 332 -42.79 19.26 20.97
N GLU A 333 -44.06 19.18 21.38
CA GLU A 333 -44.74 17.92 21.73
C GLU A 333 -44.81 16.96 20.54
N ALA A 334 -45.17 17.47 19.36
CA ALA A 334 -45.18 16.70 18.13
C ALA A 334 -43.80 16.13 17.81
N ALA A 335 -42.75 16.93 17.97
CA ALA A 335 -41.40 16.47 17.70
C ALA A 335 -40.89 15.44 18.70
N ARG A 336 -41.26 15.54 19.99
CA ARG A 336 -40.88 14.54 20.98
C ARG A 336 -41.56 13.19 20.74
N ALA A 337 -42.79 13.16 20.23
CA ALA A 337 -43.51 11.91 19.96
C ALA A 337 -43.05 11.22 18.66
N TYR A 338 -42.27 11.90 17.82
CA TYR A 338 -41.89 11.38 16.51
C TYR A 338 -40.95 10.15 16.55
N PRO A 339 -39.93 10.07 17.43
CA PRO A 339 -39.10 8.87 17.53
C PRO A 339 -39.88 7.60 17.87
N ASP A 340 -40.98 7.70 18.62
CA ASP A 340 -41.83 6.54 18.95
C ASP A 340 -42.53 6.01 17.69
N LEU A 341 -42.96 6.89 16.78
CA LEU A 341 -43.47 6.52 15.45
C LEU A 341 -42.40 5.81 14.62
N VAL A 342 -41.15 6.30 14.65
CA VAL A 342 -40.04 5.66 13.94
C VAL A 342 -39.75 4.27 14.51
N ALA A 343 -39.81 4.09 15.83
CA ALA A 343 -39.60 2.80 16.47
C ALA A 343 -40.66 1.75 16.08
N MET A 344 -41.88 2.17 15.78
CA MET A 344 -42.97 1.30 15.29
C MET A 344 -42.75 0.77 13.86
N THR A 345 -41.81 1.36 13.11
CA THR A 345 -41.47 0.94 11.74
C THR A 345 -40.39 -0.16 11.77
N PRO A 346 -40.43 -1.17 10.87
CA PRO A 346 -39.38 -2.17 10.75
C PRO A 346 -37.98 -1.54 10.65
N PRO A 347 -36.96 -2.06 11.34
CA PRO A 347 -35.63 -1.44 11.46
C PRO A 347 -35.00 -1.02 10.14
N GLU A 348 -35.12 -1.86 9.12
CA GLU A 348 -34.62 -1.69 7.75
C GLU A 348 -35.24 -0.49 7.03
N HIS A 349 -36.41 -0.01 7.48
CA HIS A 349 -37.16 1.06 6.83
C HIS A 349 -37.26 2.36 7.66
N ARG A 350 -36.73 2.38 8.89
CA ARG A 350 -36.83 3.54 9.79
C ARG A 350 -36.26 4.83 9.22
N THR A 351 -35.18 4.73 8.45
CA THR A 351 -34.52 5.87 7.80
C THR A 351 -35.42 6.57 6.76
N ALA A 352 -36.44 5.89 6.21
CA ALA A 352 -37.41 6.50 5.31
C ALA A 352 -38.28 7.57 6.00
N LEU A 353 -38.35 7.55 7.33
CA LEU A 353 -39.08 8.53 8.14
C LEU A 353 -38.22 9.70 8.59
N VAL A 354 -36.95 9.77 8.17
CA VAL A 354 -36.09 10.92 8.43
C VAL A 354 -36.39 12.02 7.40
N PRO A 355 -36.64 13.27 7.82
CA PRO A 355 -36.82 14.37 6.88
C PRO A 355 -35.59 14.52 5.97
N ALA A 356 -35.79 14.37 4.66
CA ALA A 356 -34.72 14.45 3.67
C ALA A 356 -34.07 15.83 3.64
N VAL A 357 -32.76 15.92 3.36
CA VAL A 357 -32.05 17.20 3.19
C VAL A 357 -32.68 17.99 2.04
N GLY A 358 -33.17 19.20 2.32
CA GLY A 358 -33.89 20.00 1.34
C GLY A 358 -34.36 21.34 1.91
N PHE A 359 -34.90 22.20 1.02
CA PHE A 359 -35.45 23.49 1.41
C PHE A 359 -36.80 23.32 2.13
N PRO A 360 -37.02 24.03 3.24
CA PRO A 360 -38.32 24.02 3.91
C PRO A 360 -39.40 24.62 3.02
N LEU A 361 -40.61 24.06 3.06
CA LEU A 361 -41.74 24.51 2.26
C LEU A 361 -42.55 25.64 2.91
N SER A 362 -42.33 25.88 4.20
CA SER A 362 -42.95 26.94 5.02
C SER A 362 -42.10 27.22 6.26
N GLU A 363 -42.35 28.33 6.97
CA GLU A 363 -41.69 28.63 8.26
C GLU A 363 -41.99 27.55 9.32
N VAL A 364 -43.21 27.02 9.30
CA VAL A 364 -43.62 25.92 10.19
C VAL A 364 -42.85 24.65 9.87
N ASP A 365 -42.68 24.34 8.58
CA ASP A 365 -41.89 23.20 8.11
C ASP A 365 -40.41 23.31 8.53
N GLU A 366 -39.78 24.48 8.34
CA GLU A 366 -38.40 24.72 8.76
C GLU A 366 -38.21 24.42 10.25
N ARG A 367 -39.09 24.99 11.08
CA ARG A 367 -39.06 24.80 12.52
C ARG A 367 -39.27 23.35 12.92
N LEU A 368 -40.29 22.70 12.35
CA LEU A 368 -40.64 21.33 12.69
C LEU A 368 -39.54 20.36 12.25
N ARG A 369 -38.96 20.54 11.06
CA ARG A 369 -37.80 19.76 10.60
C ARG A 369 -36.62 19.87 11.56
N GLY A 370 -36.28 21.08 12.00
CA GLY A 370 -35.21 21.30 12.98
C GLY A 370 -35.46 20.57 14.30
N LEU A 371 -36.68 20.65 14.83
CA LEU A 371 -37.08 19.94 16.04
C LEU A 371 -37.05 18.42 15.86
N LEU A 372 -37.54 17.91 14.73
CA LEU A 372 -37.54 16.48 14.42
C LEU A 372 -36.13 15.92 14.29
N LEU A 373 -35.26 16.55 13.51
CA LEU A 373 -33.87 16.11 13.35
C LEU A 373 -33.15 16.13 14.70
N SER A 374 -33.33 17.17 15.52
CA SER A 374 -32.76 17.24 16.86
C SER A 374 -33.20 16.06 17.74
N ARG A 375 -34.49 15.71 17.74
CA ARG A 375 -35.03 14.58 18.51
C ARG A 375 -34.58 13.23 17.98
N LEU A 376 -34.62 13.04 16.66
CA LEU A 376 -34.18 11.81 16.01
C LEU A 376 -32.71 11.53 16.24
N ARG A 377 -31.85 12.56 16.29
CA ARG A 377 -30.41 12.40 16.58
C ARG A 377 -30.14 11.85 17.97
N GLN A 378 -30.97 12.19 18.95
CA GLN A 378 -30.77 11.84 20.36
C GLN A 378 -31.50 10.56 20.79
N ALA A 379 -32.60 10.21 20.12
CA ALA A 379 -33.38 9.03 20.46
C ALA A 379 -32.71 7.74 19.95
N ALA A 380 -32.76 6.68 20.76
CA ALA A 380 -32.20 5.37 20.39
C ALA A 380 -33.19 4.57 19.54
N TRP A 381 -32.96 4.53 18.23
CA TRP A 381 -33.81 3.79 17.28
C TRP A 381 -33.03 3.17 16.10
N LEU A 382 -31.75 3.49 15.93
CA LEU A 382 -30.93 2.92 14.87
C LEU A 382 -30.41 1.54 15.30
N PRO A 383 -30.55 0.46 14.52
CA PRO A 383 -30.05 -0.85 14.92
C PRO A 383 -28.52 -0.88 15.06
N ALA A 384 -28.00 -1.45 16.14
CA ALA A 384 -26.57 -1.74 16.33
C ALA A 384 -26.13 -3.02 15.59
N ALA A 385 -24.84 -3.14 15.31
CA ALA A 385 -24.22 -4.35 14.76
C ALA A 385 -23.73 -5.32 15.87
N GLY A 386 -23.73 -6.62 15.59
CA GLY A 386 -23.05 -7.66 16.38
C GLY A 386 -23.76 -8.25 17.61
N ASP A 387 -24.97 -7.79 17.96
CA ASP A 387 -25.69 -8.28 19.16
C ASP A 387 -26.75 -9.35 18.80
N GLN A 388 -26.79 -10.44 19.57
CA GLN A 388 -27.85 -11.48 19.47
C GLN A 388 -29.22 -10.94 19.92
N GLU A 389 -29.23 -9.90 20.75
CA GLU A 389 -30.42 -9.16 21.15
C GLU A 389 -30.48 -7.79 20.45
N PRO A 390 -31.67 -7.30 20.05
CA PRO A 390 -31.77 -6.01 19.34
C PRO A 390 -31.38 -4.84 20.25
N ARG A 391 -30.23 -4.22 19.99
CA ARG A 391 -29.81 -2.96 20.61
C ARG A 391 -30.05 -1.78 19.67
N TRP A 392 -30.52 -0.66 20.24
CA TRP A 392 -30.79 0.58 19.50
C TRP A 392 -29.79 1.66 19.89
N LEU A 393 -29.23 2.35 18.90
CA LEU A 393 -28.28 3.43 19.04
C LEU A 393 -28.95 4.78 18.73
N PRO A 394 -28.57 5.84 19.46
CA PRO A 394 -28.87 7.19 19.03
C PRO A 394 -27.98 7.57 17.84
N PRO A 395 -28.53 8.11 16.74
CA PRO A 395 -27.75 8.50 15.56
C PRO A 395 -26.54 9.39 15.88
N ALA A 396 -26.65 10.29 16.86
CA ALA A 396 -25.56 11.17 17.29
C ALA A 396 -24.32 10.45 17.87
N ARG A 397 -24.44 9.17 18.21
CA ARG A 397 -23.32 8.34 18.70
C ARG A 397 -23.00 7.16 17.78
N ALA A 398 -23.82 6.96 16.75
CA ALA A 398 -23.68 5.82 15.87
C ALA A 398 -22.54 6.04 14.86
N ASN A 399 -21.81 4.97 14.55
CA ASN A 399 -20.84 4.92 13.48
C ASN A 399 -21.36 4.00 12.38
N VAL A 400 -21.36 4.47 11.14
CA VAL A 400 -21.69 3.66 9.96
C VAL A 400 -20.42 3.47 9.15
N LEU A 401 -20.14 2.24 8.72
CA LEU A 401 -18.97 1.97 7.87
C LEU A 401 -19.25 2.43 6.45
N ASP A 402 -18.24 3.01 5.78
CA ASP A 402 -18.42 3.48 4.40
C ASP A 402 -18.35 2.36 3.34
N ALA A 403 -17.98 1.14 3.77
CA ALA A 403 -17.98 -0.06 2.95
C ALA A 403 -19.14 -1.00 3.33
N ASP A 404 -19.81 -1.54 2.32
CA ASP A 404 -20.78 -2.61 2.46
C ASP A 404 -20.07 -3.97 2.37
N GLY A 405 -20.00 -4.68 3.49
CA GLY A 405 -19.39 -6.00 3.59
C GLY A 405 -20.24 -6.90 4.48
N ALA A 406 -20.60 -8.08 3.98
CA ALA A 406 -21.38 -9.04 4.75
C ALA A 406 -20.64 -9.39 6.06
N GLY A 407 -21.27 -9.12 7.21
CA GLY A 407 -20.69 -9.35 8.53
C GLY A 407 -19.57 -8.38 8.94
N LEU A 408 -19.17 -7.42 8.09
CA LEU A 408 -18.09 -6.47 8.41
C LEU A 408 -18.43 -5.61 9.63
N ALA A 409 -19.64 -5.04 9.65
CA ALA A 409 -20.10 -4.21 10.77
C ALA A 409 -20.15 -5.00 12.09
N ASP A 410 -20.52 -6.28 12.04
CA ASP A 410 -20.58 -7.16 13.22
C ASP A 410 -19.18 -7.51 13.76
N LEU A 411 -18.21 -7.75 12.87
CA LEU A 411 -16.82 -7.99 13.25
C LEU A 411 -16.19 -6.72 13.85
N VAL A 412 -16.41 -5.56 13.22
CA VAL A 412 -15.87 -4.28 13.68
C VAL A 412 -16.51 -3.84 14.99
N SER A 413 -17.80 -4.14 15.22
CA SER A 413 -18.48 -3.76 16.48
C SER A 413 -17.91 -4.44 17.72
N ALA A 414 -17.20 -5.57 17.55
CA ALA A 414 -16.46 -6.21 18.63
C ALA A 414 -15.31 -5.33 19.16
N VAL A 415 -14.78 -4.42 18.33
CA VAL A 415 -13.64 -3.55 18.63
C VAL A 415 -14.06 -2.09 18.80
N LEU A 416 -14.88 -1.58 17.88
CA LEU A 416 -15.37 -0.20 17.88
C LEU A 416 -16.79 -0.15 18.49
N PRO A 417 -17.02 0.65 19.55
CA PRO A 417 -18.35 0.77 20.13
C PRO A 417 -19.32 1.52 19.20
N ASP A 418 -20.61 1.29 19.42
CA ASP A 418 -21.72 2.00 18.76
C ASP A 418 -21.67 1.96 17.21
N VAL A 419 -21.21 0.84 16.64
CA VAL A 419 -21.33 0.55 15.19
C VAL A 419 -22.77 0.17 14.86
N ALA A 420 -23.33 0.82 13.85
CA ALA A 420 -24.68 0.55 13.36
C ALA A 420 -24.71 -0.68 12.44
N ALA A 421 -25.87 -1.32 12.30
CA ALA A 421 -26.05 -2.52 11.49
C ALA A 421 -25.60 -2.32 10.04
N GLY A 422 -24.93 -3.33 9.47
CA GLY A 422 -24.21 -3.20 8.19
C GLY A 422 -25.07 -2.76 6.99
N PHE A 423 -26.35 -3.13 6.95
CA PHE A 423 -27.24 -2.70 5.85
C PHE A 423 -27.39 -1.17 5.75
N LEU A 424 -27.13 -0.42 6.83
CA LEU A 424 -27.19 1.04 6.86
C LEU A 424 -26.04 1.71 6.10
N SER A 425 -24.99 0.97 5.76
CA SER A 425 -23.90 1.43 4.88
C SER A 425 -24.38 1.65 3.44
N ALA A 426 -25.46 0.98 3.03
CA ALA A 426 -26.00 1.04 1.68
C ALA A 426 -26.50 2.45 1.29
N GLN A 427 -26.41 2.75 -0.01
CA GLN A 427 -26.75 4.05 -0.59
C GLN A 427 -28.16 4.58 -0.23
N PRO A 428 -29.23 3.76 -0.16
CA PRO A 428 -30.57 4.26 0.17
C PRO A 428 -30.68 4.98 1.52
N HIS A 429 -29.78 4.68 2.46
CA HIS A 429 -29.79 5.25 3.80
C HIS A 429 -28.91 6.51 3.94
N ALA A 430 -28.03 6.76 2.96
CA ALA A 430 -26.97 7.78 3.07
C ALA A 430 -27.52 9.19 3.33
N ALA A 431 -28.56 9.62 2.60
CA ALA A 431 -29.14 10.96 2.74
C ALA A 431 -29.81 11.16 4.12
N ALA A 432 -30.49 10.14 4.63
CA ALA A 432 -31.14 10.18 5.94
C ALA A 432 -30.10 10.23 7.08
N LEU A 433 -29.06 9.42 6.99
CA LEU A 433 -27.97 9.39 7.98
C LEU A 433 -27.17 10.70 7.97
N ALA A 434 -26.96 11.29 6.79
CA ALA A 434 -26.32 12.60 6.65
C ALA A 434 -27.17 13.72 7.28
N ALA A 435 -28.50 13.71 7.12
CA ALA A 435 -29.39 14.67 7.79
C ALA A 435 -29.32 14.59 9.33
N LEU A 436 -28.97 13.41 9.85
CA LEU A 436 -28.80 13.13 11.27
C LEU A 436 -27.36 13.33 11.76
N ASP A 437 -26.45 13.81 10.92
CA ASP A 437 -25.02 13.99 11.25
C ASP A 437 -24.38 12.69 11.80
N VAL A 438 -24.76 11.53 11.27
CA VAL A 438 -24.17 10.23 11.64
C VAL A 438 -22.77 10.12 11.08
N THR A 439 -21.80 9.75 11.93
CA THR A 439 -20.41 9.60 11.54
C THR A 439 -20.24 8.41 10.58
N ARG A 440 -19.71 8.68 9.38
CA ARG A 440 -19.25 7.64 8.46
C ARG A 440 -17.76 7.40 8.66
N ARG A 441 -17.37 6.14 8.84
CA ARG A 441 -15.99 5.70 9.06
C ARG A 441 -15.45 5.05 7.79
N GLY A 442 -14.41 5.64 7.21
CA GLY A 442 -13.67 5.05 6.09
C GLY A 442 -12.87 3.81 6.52
N LEU A 443 -12.41 3.00 5.57
CA LEU A 443 -11.69 1.76 5.88
C LEU A 443 -10.32 2.05 6.53
N GLY A 444 -9.65 3.13 6.14
CA GLY A 444 -8.43 3.59 6.84
C GLY A 444 -8.64 3.88 8.33
N GLU A 445 -9.73 4.57 8.71
CA GLU A 445 -10.05 4.83 10.13
C GLU A 445 -10.40 3.56 10.90
N VAL A 446 -11.00 2.58 10.22
CA VAL A 446 -11.25 1.25 10.81
C VAL A 446 -9.91 0.54 11.07
N VAL A 447 -8.97 0.58 10.13
CA VAL A 447 -7.62 0.01 10.30
C VAL A 447 -6.90 0.66 11.49
N GLU A 448 -6.93 1.99 11.60
CA GLU A 448 -6.37 2.71 12.75
C GLU A 448 -7.00 2.25 14.07
N SER A 449 -8.33 2.05 14.10
CA SER A 449 -9.07 1.66 15.29
C SER A 449 -8.81 0.21 15.75
N ILE A 450 -8.50 -0.70 14.82
CA ILE A 450 -8.20 -2.11 15.13
C ILE A 450 -6.70 -2.36 15.34
N THR A 451 -5.84 -1.42 14.96
CA THR A 451 -4.39 -1.52 15.17
C THR A 451 -4.07 -1.58 16.66
N GLY A 452 -3.20 -2.52 17.05
CA GLY A 452 -2.82 -2.74 18.45
C GLY A 452 -3.83 -3.56 19.27
N THR A 453 -4.91 -4.06 18.65
CA THR A 453 -5.87 -4.94 19.33
C THR A 453 -5.43 -6.41 19.25
N THR A 454 -5.57 -7.13 20.37
CA THR A 454 -5.28 -8.58 20.41
C THR A 454 -6.54 -9.36 20.08
N ARG A 455 -6.53 -10.07 18.95
CA ARG A 455 -7.62 -10.95 18.51
C ARG A 455 -7.08 -12.30 18.04
N PRO A 456 -7.87 -13.39 18.18
CA PRO A 456 -7.50 -14.69 17.62
C PRO A 456 -7.26 -14.59 16.11
N PRO A 457 -6.27 -15.30 15.54
CA PRO A 457 -5.96 -15.30 14.11
C PRO A 457 -7.19 -15.54 13.21
N ARG A 458 -8.12 -16.40 13.63
CA ARG A 458 -9.36 -16.68 12.90
C ARG A 458 -10.27 -15.46 12.74
N TRP A 459 -10.28 -14.54 13.71
CA TRP A 459 -11.05 -13.29 13.60
C TRP A 459 -10.49 -12.38 12.51
N TRP A 460 -9.16 -12.34 12.36
CA TRP A 460 -8.51 -11.61 11.28
C TRP A 460 -8.84 -12.20 9.91
N HIS A 461 -8.87 -13.53 9.79
CA HIS A 461 -9.33 -14.20 8.56
C HIS A 461 -10.77 -13.83 8.19
N ASP A 462 -11.69 -13.83 9.15
CA ASP A 462 -13.09 -13.44 8.93
C ASP A 462 -13.18 -11.96 8.49
N LEU A 463 -12.36 -11.08 9.07
CA LEU A 463 -12.25 -9.68 8.64
C LEU A 463 -11.71 -9.55 7.21
N TYR A 464 -10.66 -10.28 6.86
CA TYR A 464 -10.11 -10.29 5.50
C TYR A 464 -11.14 -10.81 4.48
N THR A 465 -11.95 -11.80 4.88
CA THR A 465 -13.05 -12.33 4.08
C THR A 465 -14.11 -11.26 3.84
N ALA A 466 -14.50 -10.52 4.89
CA ALA A 466 -15.50 -9.44 4.78
C ALA A 466 -15.01 -8.26 3.92
N LEU A 467 -13.70 -7.99 3.88
CA LEU A 467 -13.07 -6.93 3.08
C LEU A 467 -12.75 -7.36 1.63
N ALA A 468 -12.75 -8.66 1.33
CA ALA A 468 -12.33 -9.19 0.03
C ALA A 468 -13.07 -8.55 -1.17
N PRO A 469 -14.41 -8.39 -1.15
CA PRO A 469 -15.11 -7.79 -2.29
C PRO A 469 -14.65 -6.36 -2.60
N ALA A 470 -14.39 -5.55 -1.56
CA ALA A 470 -13.96 -4.16 -1.72
C ALA A 470 -12.51 -4.07 -2.26
N VAL A 471 -11.62 -4.94 -1.75
CA VAL A 471 -10.23 -5.06 -2.21
C VAL A 471 -10.14 -5.49 -3.68
N GLU A 472 -11.05 -6.36 -4.13
CA GLU A 472 -11.06 -6.87 -5.50
C GLU A 472 -11.53 -5.82 -6.52
N THR A 473 -12.41 -4.90 -6.12
CA THR A 473 -13.01 -3.94 -7.05
C THR A 473 -12.34 -2.57 -7.08
N ASP A 474 -11.67 -2.14 -6.01
CA ASP A 474 -11.18 -0.76 -5.86
C ASP A 474 -9.69 -0.68 -5.49
N ALA A 475 -8.93 0.07 -6.29
CA ALA A 475 -7.51 0.31 -6.04
C ALA A 475 -7.25 1.30 -4.88
N ALA A 476 -8.14 2.27 -4.64
CA ALA A 476 -8.01 3.21 -3.54
C ALA A 476 -8.16 2.50 -2.19
N VAL A 477 -9.10 1.55 -2.10
CA VAL A 477 -9.29 0.69 -0.93
C VAL A 477 -8.04 -0.11 -0.59
N ARG A 478 -7.31 -0.62 -1.60
CA ARG A 478 -6.04 -1.34 -1.36
C ARG A 478 -4.98 -0.45 -0.72
N THR A 479 -4.92 0.83 -1.08
CA THR A 479 -4.02 1.79 -0.44
C THR A 479 -4.42 2.07 1.00
N GLU A 480 -5.72 2.27 1.28
CA GLU A 480 -6.22 2.48 2.65
C GLU A 480 -5.97 1.28 3.58
N LEU A 481 -6.05 0.06 3.02
CA LEU A 481 -5.83 -1.19 3.75
C LEU A 481 -4.35 -1.62 3.79
N GLY A 482 -3.41 -0.78 3.34
CA GLY A 482 -1.98 -1.10 3.35
C GLY A 482 -1.38 -1.31 4.75
N ALA A 483 -2.01 -0.75 5.78
CA ALA A 483 -1.61 -0.90 7.19
C ALA A 483 -2.43 -1.96 7.95
N LEU A 484 -3.19 -2.79 7.23
CA LEU A 484 -4.05 -3.80 7.86
C LEU A 484 -3.20 -4.77 8.71
N PRO A 485 -3.47 -4.91 10.02
CA PRO A 485 -2.65 -5.76 10.87
C PRO A 485 -2.67 -7.21 10.44
N VAL A 486 -1.50 -7.87 10.46
CA VAL A 486 -1.33 -9.28 10.07
C VAL A 486 -0.73 -10.09 11.21
N PRO A 487 -1.47 -11.03 11.82
CA PRO A 487 -0.93 -11.90 12.86
C PRO A 487 0.06 -12.90 12.27
N LEU A 488 1.23 -13.00 12.90
CA LEU A 488 2.33 -13.88 12.51
C LEU A 488 2.30 -15.19 13.31
N ALA A 489 2.97 -16.22 12.80
CA ALA A 489 3.07 -17.53 13.43
C ALA A 489 3.74 -17.49 14.82
N ASP A 490 4.66 -16.54 15.02
CA ASP A 490 5.38 -16.31 16.29
C ASP A 490 4.58 -15.50 17.33
N GLY A 491 3.30 -15.20 17.05
CA GLY A 491 2.41 -14.45 17.93
C GLY A 491 2.55 -12.92 17.85
N ARG A 492 3.51 -12.38 17.08
CA ARG A 492 3.58 -10.93 16.80
C ARG A 492 2.51 -10.54 15.78
N THR A 493 2.29 -9.24 15.62
CA THR A 493 1.40 -8.68 14.60
C THR A 493 2.15 -7.63 13.79
N LEU A 494 2.20 -7.81 12.47
CA LEU A 494 2.83 -6.87 11.54
C LEU A 494 1.86 -5.73 11.21
N PRO A 495 2.31 -4.45 11.19
CA PRO A 495 1.46 -3.30 10.86
C PRO A 495 1.31 -3.16 9.33
N GLY A 496 0.74 -4.17 8.69
CA GLY A 496 0.55 -4.23 7.25
C GLY A 496 0.93 -5.61 6.66
N PRO A 497 0.37 -6.00 5.50
CA PRO A 497 0.72 -7.25 4.82
C PRO A 497 2.02 -7.18 4.02
N ALA A 498 2.52 -5.99 3.70
CA ALA A 498 3.76 -5.82 2.96
C ALA A 498 4.95 -6.43 3.72
N GLY A 499 5.65 -7.38 3.08
CA GLY A 499 6.77 -8.10 3.68
C GLY A 499 6.37 -9.24 4.61
N ALA A 500 5.08 -9.58 4.71
CA ALA A 500 4.63 -10.84 5.28
C ALA A 500 4.73 -11.97 4.25
N ILE A 501 5.06 -13.18 4.72
CA ILE A 501 5.21 -14.38 3.89
C ILE A 501 4.12 -15.38 4.27
N MET A 502 3.36 -15.86 3.28
CA MET A 502 2.43 -16.97 3.43
C MET A 502 3.10 -18.24 2.94
N VAL A 503 2.99 -19.30 3.74
CA VAL A 503 3.57 -20.62 3.45
C VAL A 503 2.43 -21.62 3.30
N ASP A 504 2.35 -22.27 2.15
CA ASP A 504 1.31 -23.26 1.84
C ASP A 504 1.66 -24.67 2.36
N ASP A 505 2.94 -24.95 2.59
CA ASP A 505 3.40 -26.23 3.13
C ASP A 505 3.12 -26.31 4.65
N PRO A 506 2.22 -27.20 5.09
CA PRO A 506 1.83 -27.30 6.50
C PRO A 506 2.97 -27.82 7.40
N GLU A 507 3.85 -28.69 6.90
CA GLU A 507 4.96 -29.22 7.70
C GLU A 507 6.06 -28.17 7.89
N LEU A 508 6.30 -27.37 6.86
CA LEU A 508 7.23 -26.24 6.94
C LEU A 508 6.67 -25.16 7.87
N LEU A 509 5.39 -24.86 7.80
CA LEU A 509 4.73 -23.89 8.67
C LEU A 509 4.75 -24.34 10.14
N GLU A 510 4.54 -25.62 10.42
CA GLU A 510 4.66 -26.19 11.77
C GLU A 510 6.09 -26.06 12.32
N LEU A 511 7.09 -26.36 11.50
CA LEU A 511 8.50 -26.18 11.86
C LEU A 511 8.83 -24.72 12.18
N LEU A 512 8.42 -23.78 11.33
CA LEU A 512 8.64 -22.34 11.53
C LEU A 512 7.94 -21.81 12.80
N THR A 513 6.77 -22.37 13.12
CA THR A 513 6.04 -22.03 14.34
C THR A 513 6.73 -22.58 15.60
N THR A 514 7.25 -23.81 15.53
CA THR A 514 7.87 -24.51 16.68
C THR A 514 9.28 -24.01 16.98
N ALA A 515 10.02 -23.63 15.93
CA ALA A 515 11.39 -23.17 16.06
C ALA A 515 11.53 -21.73 16.58
N GLU A 516 10.42 -21.02 16.84
CA GLU A 516 10.38 -19.63 17.33
C GLU A 516 11.36 -18.70 16.59
N VAL A 517 11.52 -18.89 15.27
CA VAL A 517 12.44 -18.09 14.46
C VAL A 517 11.83 -16.71 14.25
N GLY A 518 11.94 -15.85 15.27
CA GLY A 518 11.43 -14.47 15.29
C GLY A 518 12.03 -13.54 14.23
N ALA A 519 12.88 -14.08 13.36
CA ALA A 519 13.44 -13.39 12.21
C ALA A 519 12.51 -13.45 10.98
N LEU A 520 11.68 -14.49 10.87
CA LEU A 520 10.78 -14.68 9.72
C LEU A 520 9.39 -14.10 9.98
N ARG A 521 8.87 -13.35 9.00
CA ARG A 521 7.55 -12.69 9.06
C ARG A 521 6.45 -13.56 8.47
N VAL A 522 6.34 -14.79 8.96
CA VAL A 522 5.42 -15.80 8.42
C VAL A 522 4.02 -15.58 8.98
N VAL A 523 3.01 -15.52 8.10
CA VAL A 523 1.59 -15.33 8.47
C VAL A 523 1.09 -16.54 9.25
N HIS A 524 0.33 -16.31 10.31
CA HIS A 524 -0.29 -17.38 11.08
C HIS A 524 -1.27 -18.20 10.22
N ALA A 525 -1.21 -19.54 10.28
CA ALA A 525 -2.00 -20.46 9.44
C ALA A 525 -3.50 -20.12 9.40
N GLN A 526 -4.11 -19.87 10.57
CA GLN A 526 -5.53 -19.52 10.71
C GLN A 526 -5.90 -18.10 10.26
N ALA A 527 -4.93 -17.25 9.94
CA ALA A 527 -5.15 -15.89 9.42
C ALA A 527 -4.79 -15.76 7.93
N ALA A 528 -4.10 -16.75 7.35
CA ALA A 528 -3.73 -16.76 5.94
C ALA A 528 -4.98 -16.58 5.05
N HIS A 529 -4.91 -15.62 4.12
CA HIS A 529 -6.03 -15.30 3.23
C HIS A 529 -5.53 -14.64 1.93
N PRO A 530 -6.10 -14.94 0.75
CA PRO A 530 -5.68 -14.38 -0.54
C PRO A 530 -5.78 -12.84 -0.67
N VAL A 531 -6.46 -12.17 0.26
CA VAL A 531 -6.49 -10.69 0.32
C VAL A 531 -5.13 -10.14 0.72
N LEU A 532 -4.39 -10.83 1.60
CA LEU A 532 -3.07 -10.37 2.04
C LEU A 532 -2.09 -10.30 0.89
N GLU A 533 -2.12 -11.29 -0.02
CA GLU A 533 -1.31 -11.29 -1.24
C GLU A 533 -1.58 -10.05 -2.10
N ARG A 534 -2.87 -9.74 -2.31
CA ARG A 534 -3.30 -8.57 -3.08
C ARG A 534 -2.92 -7.23 -2.44
N LEU A 535 -2.71 -7.22 -1.13
CA LEU A 535 -2.27 -6.06 -0.36
C LEU A 535 -0.74 -5.99 -0.17
N GLY A 536 0.03 -6.98 -0.65
CA GLY A 536 1.49 -6.95 -0.68
C GLY A 536 2.22 -8.04 0.10
N ALA A 537 1.51 -9.01 0.69
CA ALA A 537 2.13 -10.22 1.19
C ALA A 537 2.61 -11.10 0.02
N ARG A 538 3.62 -11.94 0.26
CA ARG A 538 4.13 -12.88 -0.75
C ARG A 538 3.78 -14.31 -0.36
N VAL A 539 3.40 -15.14 -1.32
CA VAL A 539 3.42 -16.59 -1.14
C VAL A 539 4.83 -17.05 -1.43
N GLY A 540 5.49 -17.70 -0.47
CA GLY A 540 6.91 -18.04 -0.56
C GLY A 540 7.17 -19.52 -0.27
N GLY A 541 8.00 -20.15 -1.10
CA GLY A 541 8.55 -21.48 -0.86
C GLY A 541 9.85 -21.44 -0.04
N PRO A 542 10.56 -22.57 0.08
CA PRO A 542 11.81 -22.67 0.84
C PRO A 542 12.89 -21.66 0.40
N ALA A 543 13.05 -21.42 -0.90
CA ALA A 543 13.99 -20.44 -1.43
C ALA A 543 13.63 -19.00 -1.04
N ASP A 544 12.35 -18.63 -1.12
CA ASP A 544 11.87 -17.29 -0.76
C ASP A 544 12.04 -17.01 0.75
N LEU A 545 11.99 -18.05 1.59
CA LEU A 545 12.28 -17.94 3.02
C LEU A 545 13.77 -17.76 3.30
N LEU A 546 14.65 -18.37 2.51
CA LEU A 546 16.09 -18.11 2.56
C LEU A 546 16.45 -16.70 2.11
N ASP A 547 15.68 -16.14 1.17
CA ASP A 547 15.83 -14.75 0.69
C ASP A 547 15.14 -13.71 1.61
N ALA A 548 14.41 -14.17 2.62
CA ALA A 548 13.78 -13.27 3.59
C ALA A 548 14.85 -12.70 4.53
N GLY A 549 15.14 -11.39 4.41
CA GLY A 549 16.30 -10.75 5.05
C GLY A 549 16.45 -10.91 6.57
N GLY A 550 15.44 -11.38 7.31
CA GLY A 550 15.62 -11.69 8.72
C GLY A 550 16.44 -12.97 8.98
N LEU A 551 16.38 -13.97 8.09
CA LEU A 551 17.01 -15.26 8.35
C LEU A 551 18.55 -15.18 8.28
N GLN A 552 19.08 -14.40 7.33
CA GLN A 552 20.52 -14.17 7.21
C GLN A 552 21.10 -13.57 8.49
N ASP A 553 20.50 -12.48 9.00
CA ASP A 553 20.91 -11.83 10.26
C ASP A 553 20.86 -12.77 11.48
N ALA A 554 19.96 -13.78 11.46
CA ALA A 554 19.87 -14.78 12.52
C ALA A 554 20.95 -15.84 12.41
N VAL A 555 21.31 -16.24 11.20
CA VAL A 555 22.41 -17.19 10.94
C VAL A 555 23.76 -16.55 11.27
N GLU A 556 24.01 -15.32 10.83
CA GLU A 556 25.27 -14.60 11.09
C GLU A 556 25.54 -14.38 12.59
N ARG A 557 24.48 -14.22 13.41
CA ARG A 557 24.57 -14.06 14.87
C ARG A 557 24.44 -15.38 15.65
N SER A 558 24.26 -16.51 14.97
CA SER A 558 23.89 -17.75 15.63
C SER A 558 24.97 -18.28 16.58
N LEU A 559 26.25 -18.04 16.29
CA LEU A 559 27.35 -18.41 17.20
C LEU A 559 27.32 -17.57 18.48
N ASP A 560 27.26 -16.24 18.35
CA ASP A 560 27.14 -15.31 19.48
C ASP A 560 25.93 -15.62 20.37
N ASP A 561 24.80 -15.98 19.74
CA ASP A 561 23.56 -16.35 20.41
C ASP A 561 23.76 -17.63 21.25
N VAL A 562 24.42 -18.66 20.72
CA VAL A 562 24.75 -19.88 21.46
C VAL A 562 25.72 -19.60 22.62
N GLU A 563 26.77 -18.82 22.39
CA GLU A 563 27.71 -18.41 23.44
C GLU A 563 27.03 -17.62 24.56
N SER A 564 25.97 -16.87 24.22
CA SER A 564 25.12 -16.14 25.15
C SER A 564 24.04 -17.00 25.83
N GLY A 565 23.96 -18.30 25.50
CA GLY A 565 23.03 -19.27 26.09
C GLY A 565 21.64 -19.33 25.45
N VAL A 566 21.46 -18.75 24.25
CA VAL A 566 20.23 -18.87 23.46
C VAL A 566 20.20 -20.23 22.75
N ASP A 567 19.05 -20.90 22.72
CA ASP A 567 18.90 -22.19 22.02
C ASP A 567 18.67 -21.97 20.53
N THR A 568 19.67 -22.29 19.71
CA THR A 568 19.63 -22.14 18.24
C THR A 568 19.29 -23.43 17.50
N ARG A 569 19.00 -24.55 18.19
CA ARG A 569 18.68 -25.84 17.54
C ARG A 569 17.46 -25.75 16.61
N GLY A 570 16.49 -24.90 16.96
CA GLY A 570 15.33 -24.59 16.12
C GLY A 570 15.74 -23.92 14.80
N LEU A 571 16.62 -22.91 14.88
CA LEU A 571 17.18 -22.23 13.71
C LEU A 571 17.97 -23.20 12.82
N VAL A 572 18.84 -24.02 13.41
CA VAL A 572 19.63 -25.04 12.69
C VAL A 572 18.72 -25.99 11.91
N SER A 573 17.66 -26.50 12.56
CA SER A 573 16.69 -27.40 11.94
C SER A 573 15.94 -26.74 10.77
N VAL A 574 15.55 -25.46 10.94
CA VAL A 574 14.89 -24.67 9.88
C VAL A 574 15.83 -24.46 8.71
N VAL A 575 17.07 -24.01 8.95
CA VAL A 575 18.04 -23.71 7.89
C VAL A 575 18.41 -24.98 7.13
N LEU A 576 18.73 -26.09 7.80
CA LEU A 576 19.03 -27.37 7.15
C LEU A 576 17.87 -27.88 6.28
N ARG A 577 16.62 -27.76 6.78
CA ARG A 577 15.43 -28.14 6.01
C ARG A 577 15.22 -27.22 4.80
N LEU A 578 15.35 -25.90 4.98
CA LEU A 578 15.21 -24.93 3.89
C LEU A 578 16.28 -25.14 2.82
N THR A 579 17.54 -25.35 3.22
CA THR A 579 18.66 -25.63 2.31
C THR A 579 18.40 -26.89 1.49
N ARG A 580 17.93 -27.97 2.15
CA ARG A 580 17.56 -29.22 1.47
C ARG A 580 16.39 -29.03 0.51
N ASP A 581 15.29 -28.43 0.98
CA ASP A 581 14.04 -28.33 0.23
C ASP A 581 14.12 -27.29 -0.91
N ALA A 582 14.99 -26.27 -0.77
CA ALA A 582 15.34 -25.34 -1.84
C ALA A 582 16.38 -25.89 -2.83
N GLY A 583 17.08 -26.98 -2.49
CA GLY A 583 18.12 -27.57 -3.32
C GLY A 583 19.35 -26.66 -3.49
N VAL A 584 19.72 -25.94 -2.43
CA VAL A 584 20.87 -25.01 -2.44
C VAL A 584 22.15 -25.77 -2.75
N ARG A 585 22.97 -25.22 -3.64
CA ARG A 585 24.28 -25.76 -3.99
C ARG A 585 25.38 -25.11 -3.16
N THR A 586 26.48 -25.82 -2.97
CA THR A 586 27.71 -25.29 -2.35
C THR A 586 28.11 -23.96 -2.98
N GLY A 587 28.41 -22.96 -2.15
CA GLY A 587 28.79 -21.61 -2.57
C GLY A 587 27.66 -20.73 -3.11
N GLU A 588 26.43 -21.25 -3.31
CA GLU A 588 25.31 -20.45 -3.83
C GLU A 588 24.85 -19.38 -2.84
N ARG A 589 24.95 -19.65 -1.53
CA ARG A 589 24.56 -18.74 -0.43
C ARG A 589 25.65 -18.73 0.65
N PRO A 590 26.74 -17.96 0.47
CA PRO A 590 27.91 -18.01 1.35
C PRO A 590 27.63 -17.70 2.83
N TRP A 591 26.64 -16.85 3.12
CA TRP A 591 26.25 -16.48 4.49
C TRP A 591 25.75 -17.66 5.33
N LEU A 592 25.33 -18.78 4.70
CA LEU A 592 24.96 -20.00 5.42
C LEU A 592 26.14 -20.59 6.22
N GLY A 593 27.38 -20.28 5.81
CA GLY A 593 28.62 -20.66 6.49
C GLY A 593 28.67 -20.22 7.95
N ALA A 594 28.02 -19.11 8.28
CA ALA A 594 28.02 -18.58 9.64
C ALA A 594 27.11 -19.35 10.62
N LEU A 595 26.34 -20.34 10.16
CA LEU A 595 25.45 -21.11 11.02
C LEU A 595 26.24 -21.88 12.07
N ALA A 596 25.93 -21.66 13.34
CA ALA A 596 26.53 -22.39 14.44
C ALA A 596 26.06 -23.86 14.43
N LEU A 597 27.02 -24.78 14.33
CA LEU A 597 26.83 -26.22 14.40
C LEU A 597 27.74 -26.81 15.50
N PRO A 598 27.32 -27.92 16.14
CA PRO A 598 28.15 -28.58 17.14
C PRO A 598 29.30 -29.36 16.47
N ASP A 599 30.48 -29.30 17.08
CA ASP A 599 31.65 -30.08 16.70
C ASP A 599 31.71 -31.43 17.45
N SER A 600 32.68 -32.28 17.09
CA SER A 600 32.85 -33.63 17.65
C SER A 600 33.24 -33.65 19.13
N VAL A 601 33.70 -32.52 19.70
CA VAL A 601 34.05 -32.40 21.12
C VAL A 601 32.93 -31.75 21.95
N GLY A 602 31.88 -31.27 21.30
CA GLY A 602 30.66 -30.72 21.90
C GLY A 602 30.64 -29.20 21.99
N ASP A 603 31.63 -28.51 21.42
CA ASP A 603 31.66 -27.05 21.29
C ASP A 603 30.89 -26.61 20.04
N TRP A 604 30.63 -25.31 19.90
CA TRP A 604 29.91 -24.75 18.75
C TRP A 604 30.84 -23.93 17.88
N ARG A 605 30.75 -24.15 16.56
CA ARG A 605 31.57 -23.48 15.55
C ARG A 605 30.71 -23.11 14.36
N ARG A 606 31.19 -22.18 13.53
CA ARG A 606 30.55 -21.87 12.26
C ARG A 606 30.60 -23.09 11.34
N ALA A 607 29.58 -23.26 10.50
CA ALA A 607 29.53 -24.34 9.52
C ALA A 607 30.74 -24.31 8.58
N ASP A 608 31.20 -23.11 8.19
CA ASP A 608 32.40 -22.90 7.35
C ASP A 608 33.74 -23.10 8.09
N GLU A 609 33.73 -23.45 9.38
CA GLU A 609 34.91 -23.80 10.18
C GLU A 609 34.91 -25.29 10.59
N LEU A 610 33.95 -26.06 10.07
CA LEU A 610 33.81 -27.49 10.36
C LEU A 610 34.07 -28.32 9.12
N ALA A 611 34.82 -29.40 9.26
CA ALA A 611 34.98 -30.42 8.23
C ALA A 611 34.07 -31.62 8.47
N LEU A 612 33.65 -32.29 7.40
CA LEU A 612 32.95 -33.56 7.50
C LEU A 612 33.85 -34.63 8.15
N PRO A 613 33.27 -35.52 9.00
CA PRO A 613 34.01 -36.65 9.53
C PRO A 613 34.62 -37.51 8.41
N GLY A 614 35.94 -37.70 8.44
CA GLY A 614 36.69 -38.45 7.43
C GLY A 614 37.00 -37.69 6.14
N SER A 615 36.83 -36.36 6.14
CA SER A 615 37.26 -35.49 5.03
C SER A 615 38.76 -35.65 4.75
N PRO A 616 39.19 -35.86 3.49
CA PRO A 616 40.60 -35.90 3.11
C PRO A 616 41.37 -34.61 3.43
N LEU A 617 40.66 -33.49 3.59
CA LEU A 617 41.25 -32.21 4.01
C LEU A 617 41.89 -32.32 5.39
N LEU A 618 41.26 -33.03 6.33
CA LEU A 618 41.78 -33.16 7.70
C LEU A 618 43.15 -33.86 7.76
N ASP A 619 43.50 -34.66 6.75
CA ASP A 619 44.78 -35.36 6.71
C ASP A 619 45.95 -34.48 6.24
N VAL A 620 45.70 -33.25 5.80
CA VAL A 620 46.75 -32.31 5.34
C VAL A 620 46.88 -31.06 6.21
N LEU A 621 45.89 -30.79 7.06
CA LEU A 621 45.92 -29.66 7.99
C LEU A 621 46.79 -29.98 9.21
N ASP A 622 47.32 -28.93 9.84
CA ASP A 622 47.98 -29.03 11.14
C ASP A 622 47.00 -29.49 12.23
N ASP A 623 47.49 -30.25 13.22
CA ASP A 623 46.67 -30.74 14.34
C ASP A 623 46.09 -29.58 15.18
N ASP A 624 46.77 -28.42 15.20
CA ASP A 624 46.35 -27.19 15.88
C ASP A 624 45.52 -26.25 14.97
N ALA A 625 45.18 -26.67 13.75
CA ALA A 625 44.39 -25.87 12.83
C ALA A 625 43.01 -25.52 13.43
N PRO A 626 42.50 -24.29 13.24
CA PRO A 626 41.20 -23.86 13.79
C PRO A 626 39.98 -24.55 13.15
N VAL A 627 40.16 -25.58 12.31
CA VAL A 627 39.09 -26.34 11.65
C VAL A 627 38.64 -27.50 12.54
N GLY A 628 37.40 -27.46 13.01
CA GLY A 628 36.81 -28.54 13.81
C GLY A 628 36.26 -29.68 12.95
N VAL A 629 35.96 -30.82 13.57
CA VAL A 629 35.22 -31.91 12.91
C VAL A 629 33.75 -31.81 13.31
N LEU A 630 32.82 -31.83 12.36
CA LEU A 630 31.38 -31.79 12.62
C LEU A 630 30.95 -32.98 13.53
N ALA A 631 30.04 -32.73 14.47
CA ALA A 631 29.50 -33.77 15.34
C ALA A 631 28.90 -34.95 14.54
N GLU A 632 29.20 -36.19 14.97
CA GLU A 632 28.80 -37.41 14.26
C GLU A 632 27.27 -37.55 14.18
N GLU A 633 26.54 -37.06 15.20
CA GLU A 633 25.08 -37.06 15.23
C GLU A 633 24.48 -36.22 14.09
N VAL A 634 25.00 -35.02 13.86
CA VAL A 634 24.52 -34.12 12.80
C VAL A 634 24.90 -34.64 11.43
N ALA A 635 26.13 -35.15 11.29
CA ALA A 635 26.63 -35.75 10.05
C ALA A 635 25.84 -37.00 9.64
N ALA A 636 25.32 -37.76 10.59
CA ALA A 636 24.50 -38.95 10.33
C ALA A 636 23.04 -38.62 10.00
N GLU A 637 22.51 -37.50 10.52
CA GLU A 637 21.12 -37.09 10.31
C GLU A 637 20.90 -36.44 8.93
N TRP A 638 21.89 -35.70 8.42
CA TRP A 638 21.77 -34.91 7.19
C TRP A 638 22.66 -35.41 6.05
N PRO A 639 22.19 -35.40 4.79
CA PRO A 639 23.03 -35.73 3.65
C PRO A 639 24.22 -34.77 3.52
N ALA A 640 25.39 -35.30 3.15
CA ALA A 640 26.63 -34.53 2.99
C ALA A 640 26.48 -33.31 2.04
N HIS A 641 25.69 -33.42 0.97
CA HIS A 641 25.45 -32.30 0.04
C HIS A 641 24.67 -31.13 0.68
N VAL A 642 23.88 -31.36 1.73
CA VAL A 642 23.18 -30.29 2.46
C VAL A 642 24.16 -29.59 3.40
N LEU A 643 25.03 -30.35 4.07
CA LEU A 643 26.03 -29.83 5.00
C LEU A 643 27.09 -29.02 4.24
N THR A 644 27.58 -29.51 3.11
CA THR A 644 28.50 -28.77 2.23
C THR A 644 27.83 -27.55 1.60
N ALA A 645 26.53 -27.60 1.31
CA ALA A 645 25.78 -26.40 0.88
C ALA A 645 25.70 -25.31 1.96
N LEU A 646 25.80 -25.68 3.25
CA LEU A 646 25.96 -24.72 4.34
C LEU A 646 27.39 -24.18 4.47
N GLY A 647 28.39 -24.82 3.86
CA GLY A 647 29.80 -24.45 4.00
C GLY A 647 30.67 -25.44 4.77
N VAL A 648 30.09 -26.54 5.28
CA VAL A 648 30.89 -27.61 5.94
C VAL A 648 31.88 -28.21 4.95
N LEU A 649 33.15 -28.27 5.34
CA LEU A 649 34.28 -28.59 4.47
C LEU A 649 34.42 -30.09 4.22
N ASP A 650 34.36 -30.49 2.95
CA ASP A 650 34.72 -31.84 2.48
C ASP A 650 35.99 -31.84 1.60
N ALA A 651 36.42 -30.66 1.16
CA ALA A 651 37.65 -30.37 0.45
C ALA A 651 38.07 -28.91 0.75
N PHE A 652 39.14 -28.42 0.10
CA PHE A 652 39.53 -27.01 0.16
C PHE A 652 38.40 -26.10 -0.33
N ALA A 653 38.06 -25.09 0.46
CA ALA A 653 37.03 -24.12 0.11
C ALA A 653 37.58 -22.96 -0.73
N LEU A 654 36.71 -22.37 -1.55
CA LEU A 654 37.00 -21.22 -2.39
C LEU A 654 36.39 -19.94 -1.83
N VAL A 655 37.15 -18.87 -1.97
CA VAL A 655 36.72 -17.49 -1.88
C VAL A 655 36.56 -16.98 -3.31
N VAL A 656 35.37 -16.47 -3.60
CA VAL A 656 35.03 -15.87 -4.90
C VAL A 656 34.47 -14.47 -4.67
N ASP A 657 35.17 -13.46 -5.18
CA ASP A 657 34.67 -12.09 -5.30
C ASP A 657 34.85 -11.60 -6.74
N GLU A 658 33.74 -11.30 -7.42
CA GLU A 658 33.72 -10.85 -8.81
C GLU A 658 33.94 -9.33 -8.93
N ALA A 659 33.99 -8.59 -7.83
CA ALA A 659 34.22 -7.14 -7.80
C ALA A 659 34.88 -6.69 -6.47
N PRO A 660 36.09 -7.20 -6.16
CA PRO A 660 36.74 -6.98 -4.87
C PRO A 660 37.09 -5.50 -4.67
N THR A 661 36.83 -4.98 -3.47
CA THR A 661 37.11 -3.59 -3.11
C THR A 661 38.40 -3.40 -2.30
N GLY A 662 39.00 -4.49 -1.83
CA GLY A 662 40.25 -4.52 -1.08
C GLY A 662 40.63 -5.95 -0.65
N PRO A 663 41.74 -6.11 0.09
CA PRO A 663 42.17 -7.40 0.64
C PRO A 663 41.47 -7.69 1.98
N ASP A 664 40.15 -7.88 1.96
CA ASP A 664 39.30 -8.10 3.15
C ASP A 664 38.65 -9.50 3.21
N HIS A 665 39.20 -10.46 2.47
CA HIS A 665 38.65 -11.81 2.36
C HIS A 665 39.17 -12.79 3.42
N GLY A 666 40.12 -12.38 4.25
CA GLY A 666 40.68 -13.21 5.32
C GLY A 666 41.65 -14.28 4.81
N LEU A 667 42.25 -14.07 3.62
CA LEU A 667 43.27 -14.96 3.08
C LEU A 667 44.65 -14.62 3.70
N ALA A 668 45.51 -15.62 3.85
CA ALA A 668 46.87 -15.44 4.39
C ALA A 668 47.73 -14.55 3.47
N ASP A 669 48.40 -13.54 4.01
CA ASP A 669 49.25 -12.61 3.22
C ASP A 669 48.53 -11.91 2.05
N GLU A 670 47.20 -11.83 2.08
CA GLU A 670 46.41 -11.25 0.99
C GLU A 670 46.80 -9.81 0.66
N ALA A 671 47.07 -9.00 1.70
CA ALA A 671 47.52 -7.63 1.53
C ALA A 671 48.84 -7.53 0.76
N GLN A 672 49.77 -8.49 0.96
CA GLN A 672 51.03 -8.52 0.22
C GLN A 672 50.79 -8.87 -1.25
N TRP A 673 49.95 -9.86 -1.52
CA TRP A 673 49.54 -10.19 -2.89
C TRP A 673 48.84 -9.03 -3.59
N TRP A 674 47.99 -8.31 -2.87
CA TRP A 674 47.24 -7.17 -3.39
C TRP A 674 48.15 -5.99 -3.73
N ASP A 675 49.07 -5.64 -2.84
CA ASP A 675 49.99 -4.50 -2.99
C ASP A 675 51.10 -4.76 -4.02
N ALA A 676 51.47 -6.03 -4.25
CA ALA A 676 52.47 -6.41 -5.25
C ALA A 676 51.99 -6.21 -6.69
N ARG A 677 50.72 -5.87 -6.93
CA ARG A 677 50.15 -5.73 -8.27
C ARG A 677 50.08 -4.26 -8.69
N PRO A 678 50.38 -3.95 -9.97
CA PRO A 678 50.28 -2.58 -10.48
C PRO A 678 48.82 -2.08 -10.53
N GLU A 679 47.86 -2.99 -10.69
CA GLU A 679 46.43 -2.70 -10.67
C GLU A 679 45.69 -3.69 -9.76
N PRO A 680 44.64 -3.26 -9.04
CA PRO A 680 43.80 -4.15 -8.24
C PRO A 680 43.20 -5.28 -9.09
N PRO A 681 43.06 -6.49 -8.51
CA PRO A 681 42.45 -7.63 -9.22
C PRO A 681 41.00 -7.34 -9.60
N ALA A 682 40.61 -7.69 -10.83
CA ALA A 682 39.21 -7.58 -11.27
C ALA A 682 38.29 -8.62 -10.62
N ARG A 683 38.86 -9.74 -10.15
CA ARG A 683 38.19 -10.77 -9.35
C ARG A 683 39.19 -11.43 -8.40
N VAL A 684 38.74 -11.86 -7.24
CA VAL A 684 39.45 -12.80 -6.37
C VAL A 684 38.83 -14.19 -6.55
N LEU A 685 39.62 -15.13 -7.05
CA LEU A 685 39.31 -16.56 -7.04
C LEU A 685 40.46 -17.27 -6.32
N ALA A 686 40.24 -17.62 -5.06
CA ALA A 686 41.29 -18.06 -4.16
C ALA A 686 40.84 -19.25 -3.33
N VAL A 687 41.77 -20.16 -3.06
CA VAL A 687 41.63 -21.20 -2.04
C VAL A 687 42.01 -20.62 -0.67
N ARG A 688 41.12 -20.76 0.31
CA ARG A 688 41.38 -20.36 1.71
C ARG A 688 42.11 -21.46 2.49
N ASP A 689 42.63 -21.10 3.66
CA ASP A 689 43.23 -22.01 4.64
C ASP A 689 44.47 -22.76 4.14
N LEU A 690 45.19 -22.21 3.15
CA LEU A 690 46.43 -22.81 2.63
C LEU A 690 47.57 -22.75 3.65
N ASP A 691 47.55 -21.76 4.53
CA ASP A 691 48.48 -21.57 5.65
C ASP A 691 48.32 -22.59 6.77
N LEU A 692 47.21 -23.33 6.77
CA LEU A 692 46.95 -24.41 7.73
C LEU A 692 47.54 -25.76 7.29
N VAL A 693 48.11 -25.85 6.07
CA VAL A 693 48.70 -27.09 5.54
C VAL A 693 50.08 -27.33 6.15
N THR A 694 50.35 -28.55 6.62
CA THR A 694 51.68 -28.89 7.17
C THR A 694 52.74 -29.04 6.08
N ASP A 695 53.98 -28.67 6.40
CA ASP A 695 55.12 -28.70 5.47
C ASP A 695 55.31 -30.07 4.79
N GLU A 696 55.04 -31.18 5.48
CA GLU A 696 55.19 -32.52 4.90
C GLU A 696 53.99 -32.96 4.06
N ALA A 697 52.83 -32.31 4.18
CA ALA A 697 51.59 -32.69 3.51
C ALA A 697 51.40 -32.03 2.14
N TRP A 698 52.24 -31.07 1.74
CA TRP A 698 52.11 -30.33 0.48
C TRP A 698 51.91 -31.20 -0.77
N PRO A 699 52.66 -32.30 -1.01
CA PRO A 699 52.40 -33.18 -2.14
C PRO A 699 50.97 -33.75 -2.17
N ARG A 700 50.42 -34.07 -1.00
CA ARG A 700 49.05 -34.56 -0.87
C ARG A 700 48.04 -33.44 -1.05
N ALA A 701 48.28 -32.27 -0.45
CA ALA A 701 47.43 -31.09 -0.59
C ALA A 701 47.30 -30.66 -2.05
N LEU A 702 48.41 -30.63 -2.80
CA LEU A 702 48.43 -30.39 -4.24
C LEU A 702 47.61 -31.41 -5.03
N GLY A 703 47.64 -32.67 -4.62
CA GLY A 703 46.78 -33.72 -5.18
C GLY A 703 45.29 -33.45 -4.96
N LEU A 704 44.90 -32.96 -3.77
CA LEU A 704 43.52 -32.57 -3.47
C LEU A 704 43.08 -31.35 -4.29
N LEU A 705 43.93 -30.32 -4.38
CA LEU A 705 43.68 -29.11 -5.18
C LEU A 705 43.54 -29.40 -6.67
N ALA A 706 44.25 -30.40 -7.18
CA ALA A 706 44.18 -30.82 -8.58
C ALA A 706 42.99 -31.75 -8.89
N ALA A 707 42.44 -32.42 -7.88
CA ALA A 707 41.31 -33.32 -8.04
C ALA A 707 40.00 -32.57 -8.29
N GLU A 708 39.83 -31.39 -7.68
CA GLU A 708 38.61 -30.58 -7.79
C GLU A 708 38.72 -29.52 -8.91
N PRO A 709 37.73 -29.42 -9.82
CA PRO A 709 37.80 -28.50 -10.96
C PRO A 709 37.95 -27.02 -10.59
N ASP A 710 37.28 -26.58 -9.51
CA ASP A 710 37.25 -25.17 -9.15
C ASP A 710 38.55 -24.73 -8.45
N THR A 711 39.13 -25.57 -7.59
CA THR A 711 40.46 -25.33 -7.00
C THR A 711 41.56 -25.44 -8.06
N TRP A 712 41.42 -26.34 -9.03
CA TRP A 712 42.32 -26.43 -10.18
C TRP A 712 42.30 -25.15 -11.01
N ARG A 713 41.11 -24.55 -11.19
CA ARG A 713 40.94 -23.27 -11.86
C ARG A 713 41.57 -22.13 -11.07
N ALA A 714 41.37 -22.09 -9.75
CA ALA A 714 42.01 -21.09 -8.89
C ALA A 714 43.54 -21.16 -8.94
N LEU A 715 44.10 -22.38 -9.01
CA LEU A 715 45.53 -22.62 -9.15
C LEU A 715 46.10 -22.09 -10.47
N HIS A 716 45.32 -22.13 -11.56
CA HIS A 716 45.74 -21.70 -12.90
C HIS A 716 45.31 -20.26 -13.23
N GLU A 717 44.73 -19.54 -12.27
CA GLU A 717 44.31 -18.16 -12.48
C GLU A 717 45.56 -17.27 -12.67
N PRO A 718 45.73 -16.59 -13.82
CA PRO A 718 46.92 -15.78 -14.08
C PRO A 718 47.04 -14.63 -13.07
N GLY A 719 48.18 -14.55 -12.38
CA GLY A 719 48.38 -13.61 -11.27
C GLY A 719 47.41 -13.81 -10.11
N GLY A 720 46.78 -14.99 -10.02
CA GLY A 720 45.86 -15.36 -8.95
C GLY A 720 46.57 -15.61 -7.63
N TYR A 721 45.85 -15.35 -6.54
CA TYR A 721 46.37 -15.49 -5.18
C TYR A 721 46.86 -16.92 -4.88
N THR A 722 46.11 -17.95 -5.26
CA THR A 722 46.43 -19.34 -4.87
C THR A 722 47.75 -19.82 -5.44
N GLY A 723 48.01 -19.63 -6.74
CA GLY A 723 49.30 -19.98 -7.33
C GLY A 723 50.44 -19.15 -6.73
N TRP A 724 50.23 -17.84 -6.56
CA TRP A 724 51.20 -16.92 -5.96
C TRP A 724 51.61 -17.30 -4.53
N TRP A 725 50.63 -17.68 -3.70
CA TRP A 725 50.84 -18.00 -2.28
C TRP A 725 51.55 -19.35 -2.14
N ILE A 726 51.11 -20.37 -2.89
CA ILE A 726 51.72 -21.71 -2.87
C ILE A 726 53.16 -21.64 -3.38
N ALA A 727 53.45 -20.85 -4.42
CA ALA A 727 54.81 -20.71 -4.96
C ALA A 727 55.83 -20.21 -3.92
N ARG A 728 55.38 -19.42 -2.94
CA ARG A 728 56.23 -18.81 -1.91
C ARG A 728 56.29 -19.62 -0.62
N ASN A 729 55.18 -20.25 -0.23
CA ASN A 729 55.01 -20.83 1.10
C ASN A 729 54.94 -22.35 1.12
N ALA A 730 54.61 -23.00 -0.01
CA ALA A 730 54.60 -24.45 -0.02
C ALA A 730 56.01 -25.02 0.08
N VAL A 731 56.14 -26.22 0.65
CA VAL A 731 57.43 -26.86 0.85
C VAL A 731 57.51 -28.15 0.04
N LEU A 732 58.43 -28.21 -0.92
CA LEU A 732 58.78 -29.41 -1.69
C LEU A 732 60.20 -29.83 -1.32
N ALA A 733 60.33 -30.93 -0.59
CA ALA A 733 61.63 -31.43 -0.09
C ALA A 733 62.48 -30.34 0.63
N GLY A 734 61.82 -29.53 1.47
CA GLY A 734 62.46 -28.50 2.30
C GLY A 734 62.68 -27.15 1.62
N HIS A 735 62.28 -26.97 0.36
CA HIS A 735 62.46 -25.73 -0.40
C HIS A 735 61.16 -25.32 -1.10
N PRO A 736 60.95 -24.01 -1.37
CA PRO A 736 59.79 -23.53 -2.10
C PRO A 736 59.75 -24.05 -3.55
N PRO A 737 58.57 -24.12 -4.19
CA PRO A 737 58.44 -24.52 -5.59
C PRO A 737 59.36 -23.78 -6.56
N THR A 738 59.60 -22.48 -6.34
CA THR A 738 60.42 -21.61 -7.20
C THR A 738 61.91 -21.97 -7.21
N ASP A 739 62.40 -22.71 -6.22
CA ASP A 739 63.78 -23.19 -6.16
C ASP A 739 64.07 -24.35 -7.11
N TRP A 740 63.01 -24.92 -7.70
CA TRP A 740 63.10 -26.10 -8.54
C TRP A 740 62.83 -25.79 -10.00
N ARG A 741 63.43 -26.59 -10.88
CA ARG A 741 63.07 -26.67 -12.30
C ARG A 741 62.41 -27.99 -12.64
N LEU A 742 61.58 -27.99 -13.67
CA LEU A 742 61.09 -29.23 -14.27
C LEU A 742 62.25 -30.00 -14.94
N PRO A 743 62.17 -31.35 -15.03
CA PRO A 743 63.18 -32.15 -15.71
C PRO A 743 63.44 -31.73 -17.17
N GLY A 744 62.42 -31.18 -17.86
CA GLY A 744 62.54 -30.74 -19.26
C GLY A 744 63.13 -29.33 -19.47
N ALA A 745 63.32 -28.55 -18.42
CA ALA A 745 63.86 -27.18 -18.48
C ALA A 745 65.39 -27.20 -18.48
N GLU A 746 65.98 -27.61 -19.61
CA GLU A 746 67.44 -27.82 -19.73
C GLU A 746 68.25 -26.51 -19.84
N ASP A 747 67.61 -25.41 -20.21
CA ASP A 747 68.18 -24.06 -20.22
C ASP A 747 68.56 -23.55 -18.83
N LEU A 748 67.84 -24.02 -17.79
CA LEU A 748 68.09 -23.74 -16.37
C LEU A 748 69.06 -24.73 -15.70
N ALA A 749 69.61 -25.69 -16.44
CA ALA A 749 70.50 -26.70 -15.87
C ALA A 749 71.76 -26.06 -15.24
N GLY A 750 72.02 -26.40 -13.97
CA GLY A 750 73.11 -25.84 -13.16
C GLY A 750 72.71 -24.60 -12.35
N LEU A 751 71.71 -23.84 -12.81
CA LEU A 751 71.13 -22.71 -12.06
C LEU A 751 70.08 -23.20 -11.05
N TYR A 752 69.24 -24.17 -11.43
CA TYR A 752 68.22 -24.78 -10.58
C TYR A 752 68.31 -26.30 -10.57
N ASP A 753 67.97 -26.88 -9.42
CA ASP A 753 67.91 -28.33 -9.22
C ASP A 753 66.59 -28.89 -9.75
N VAL A 754 66.61 -30.15 -10.21
CA VAL A 754 65.40 -30.81 -10.71
C VAL A 754 64.48 -31.11 -9.53
N VAL A 755 63.20 -30.71 -9.66
CA VAL A 755 62.17 -31.01 -8.66
C VAL A 755 62.14 -32.53 -8.33
N PRO A 756 62.13 -32.93 -7.05
CA PRO A 756 62.02 -34.33 -6.67
C PRO A 756 60.73 -34.98 -7.16
N ASP A 757 60.76 -36.30 -7.40
CA ASP A 757 59.55 -37.05 -7.75
C ASP A 757 58.61 -37.16 -6.53
N THR A 758 57.61 -36.28 -6.51
CA THR A 758 56.58 -36.22 -5.46
C THR A 758 55.28 -36.92 -5.87
N GLY A 759 55.22 -37.53 -7.07
CA GLY A 759 53.99 -38.08 -7.65
C GLY A 759 52.99 -37.03 -8.14
N THR A 760 53.35 -35.74 -8.09
CA THR A 760 52.53 -34.61 -8.54
C THR A 760 52.61 -34.43 -10.06
N ASP A 761 51.48 -34.15 -10.73
CA ASP A 761 51.45 -33.89 -12.19
C ASP A 761 52.34 -32.68 -12.54
N PRO A 762 53.21 -32.76 -13.56
CA PRO A 762 54.08 -31.64 -13.96
C PRO A 762 53.35 -30.33 -14.26
N ARG A 763 52.06 -30.39 -14.66
CA ARG A 763 51.22 -29.19 -14.87
C ARG A 763 50.89 -28.50 -13.56
N VAL A 764 50.65 -29.25 -12.49
CA VAL A 764 50.44 -28.70 -11.14
C VAL A 764 51.73 -28.02 -10.67
N LEU A 765 52.87 -28.70 -10.84
CA LEU A 765 54.19 -28.19 -10.47
C LEU A 765 54.49 -26.87 -11.20
N ALA A 766 54.22 -26.80 -12.50
CA ALA A 766 54.37 -25.55 -13.26
C ALA A 766 53.44 -24.44 -12.73
N ALA A 767 52.19 -24.76 -12.40
CA ALA A 767 51.21 -23.78 -11.91
C ALA A 767 51.56 -23.19 -10.53
N ILE A 768 52.33 -23.91 -9.72
CA ILE A 768 52.80 -23.45 -8.41
C ILE A 768 54.20 -22.83 -8.46
N GLY A 769 54.73 -22.51 -9.64
CA GLY A 769 56.00 -21.79 -9.76
C GLY A 769 57.26 -22.65 -9.95
N VAL A 770 57.15 -23.98 -10.13
CA VAL A 770 58.31 -24.78 -10.55
C VAL A 770 58.72 -24.35 -11.96
N ARG A 771 59.96 -23.91 -12.11
CA ARG A 771 60.44 -23.24 -13.34
C ARG A 771 60.42 -24.19 -14.53
N THR A 772 59.87 -23.72 -15.65
CA THR A 772 59.71 -24.52 -16.88
C THR A 772 60.65 -24.11 -18.02
N ALA A 773 61.18 -22.88 -17.94
CA ALA A 773 62.15 -22.29 -18.86
C ALA A 773 62.84 -21.11 -18.14
N LEU A 774 63.92 -20.60 -18.71
CA LEU A 774 64.54 -19.34 -18.32
C LEU A 774 63.61 -18.17 -18.66
N ALA A 775 63.15 -17.47 -17.62
CA ALA A 775 62.33 -16.26 -17.70
C ALA A 775 62.74 -15.30 -16.58
N VAL A 776 62.63 -14.00 -16.86
CA VAL A 776 62.89 -12.91 -15.91
C VAL A 776 61.70 -11.98 -16.01
N ASP A 777 60.75 -12.12 -15.09
CA ASP A 777 59.50 -11.36 -15.14
C ASP A 777 59.55 -10.10 -14.25
N ASP A 778 60.37 -10.11 -13.20
CA ASP A 778 60.49 -9.03 -12.21
C ASP A 778 61.90 -8.95 -11.58
N ALA A 779 62.08 -7.98 -10.68
CA ALA A 779 63.34 -7.76 -9.96
C ALA A 779 63.71 -8.93 -9.03
N ASP A 780 62.73 -9.64 -8.46
CA ASP A 780 62.98 -10.78 -7.58
C ASP A 780 63.55 -11.97 -8.37
N ASP A 781 63.03 -12.22 -9.57
CA ASP A 781 63.57 -13.21 -10.51
C ASP A 781 65.01 -12.88 -10.92
N ALA A 782 65.27 -11.60 -11.21
CA ALA A 782 66.59 -11.13 -11.56
C ALA A 782 67.57 -11.33 -10.40
N GLU A 783 67.18 -10.97 -9.19
CA GLU A 783 68.01 -11.16 -7.99
C GLU A 783 68.31 -12.64 -7.73
N ASP A 784 67.31 -13.54 -7.82
CA ASP A 784 67.49 -14.99 -7.63
C ASP A 784 68.48 -15.58 -8.66
N LEU A 785 68.36 -15.19 -9.93
CA LEU A 785 69.29 -15.63 -10.97
C LEU A 785 70.71 -15.09 -10.76
N LEU A 786 70.87 -13.82 -10.35
CA LEU A 786 72.17 -13.22 -10.06
C LEU A 786 72.84 -13.90 -8.86
N ILE A 787 72.09 -14.21 -7.80
CA ILE A 787 72.58 -14.98 -6.65
C ILE A 787 73.11 -16.34 -7.12
N ARG A 788 72.35 -17.05 -7.96
CA ARG A 788 72.73 -18.37 -8.48
C ARG A 788 73.91 -18.31 -9.45
N LEU A 789 74.01 -17.27 -10.26
CA LEU A 789 75.18 -17.03 -11.11
C LEU A 789 76.44 -16.74 -10.28
N GLY A 790 76.27 -15.97 -9.19
CA GLY A 790 77.32 -15.63 -8.23
C GLY A 790 77.80 -16.77 -7.33
N ASP A 791 77.11 -17.92 -7.32
CA ASP A 791 77.46 -19.07 -6.46
C ASP A 791 78.60 -19.93 -7.05
N PRO A 792 79.82 -19.89 -6.48
CA PRO A 792 80.96 -20.64 -7.02
C PRO A 792 80.79 -22.17 -6.97
N ASP A 793 79.89 -22.68 -6.13
CA ASP A 793 79.63 -24.12 -6.02
C ASP A 793 78.71 -24.64 -7.13
N ARG A 794 78.05 -23.74 -7.88
CA ARG A 794 77.22 -24.10 -9.03
C ARG A 794 78.04 -24.30 -10.30
N GLY A 795 77.90 -25.48 -10.90
CA GLY A 795 78.48 -25.81 -12.20
C GLY A 795 77.56 -25.40 -13.36
N VAL A 796 77.64 -24.13 -13.78
CA VAL A 796 76.83 -23.59 -14.88
C VAL A 796 77.59 -23.68 -16.22
N HIS A 797 76.93 -24.17 -17.27
CA HIS A 797 77.55 -24.25 -18.60
C HIS A 797 77.76 -22.83 -19.19
N PRO A 798 78.89 -22.51 -19.86
CA PRO A 798 79.17 -21.16 -20.37
C PRO A 798 78.07 -20.57 -21.25
N GLY A 799 77.47 -21.39 -22.12
CA GLY A 799 76.32 -20.96 -22.93
C GLY A 799 75.06 -20.62 -22.13
N ALA A 800 74.85 -21.21 -20.94
CA ALA A 800 73.75 -20.85 -20.06
C ALA A 800 74.03 -19.53 -19.31
N VAL A 801 75.29 -19.29 -18.92
CA VAL A 801 75.73 -18.01 -18.34
C VAL A 801 75.42 -16.87 -19.32
N LEU A 802 75.87 -16.99 -20.57
CA LEU A 802 75.62 -15.97 -21.60
C LEU A 802 74.13 -15.72 -21.84
N ARG A 803 73.31 -16.78 -21.94
CA ARG A 803 71.86 -16.64 -22.12
C ARG A 803 71.16 -16.02 -20.91
N THR A 804 71.63 -16.30 -19.70
CA THR A 804 71.06 -15.75 -18.47
C THR A 804 71.39 -14.27 -18.36
N HIS A 805 72.64 -13.87 -18.61
CA HIS A 805 72.98 -12.44 -18.70
C HIS A 805 72.23 -11.74 -19.83
N ALA A 806 72.06 -12.39 -20.99
CA ALA A 806 71.25 -11.84 -22.07
C ALA A 806 69.80 -11.60 -21.62
N ALA A 807 69.15 -12.61 -21.02
CA ALA A 807 67.77 -12.49 -20.54
C ALA A 807 67.62 -11.40 -19.45
N LEU A 808 68.59 -11.30 -18.54
CA LEU A 808 68.63 -10.24 -17.52
C LEU A 808 68.79 -8.84 -18.15
N ALA A 809 69.69 -8.70 -19.12
CA ALA A 809 69.92 -7.44 -19.83
C ALA A 809 68.75 -7.05 -20.73
N GLU A 810 68.10 -8.01 -21.38
CA GLU A 810 66.87 -7.83 -22.16
C GLU A 810 65.74 -7.35 -21.26
N ALA A 811 65.56 -7.95 -20.07
CA ALA A 811 64.54 -7.54 -19.12
C ALA A 811 64.72 -6.08 -18.65
N VAL A 812 65.97 -5.65 -18.44
CA VAL A 812 66.29 -4.24 -18.14
C VAL A 812 66.03 -3.34 -19.36
N ALA A 813 66.47 -3.74 -20.54
CA ALA A 813 66.26 -2.97 -21.77
C ALA A 813 64.78 -2.83 -22.16
N GLU A 814 63.93 -3.77 -21.76
CA GLU A 814 62.48 -3.76 -21.95
C GLU A 814 61.72 -3.06 -20.81
N ASP A 815 62.42 -2.46 -19.84
CA ASP A 815 61.86 -1.79 -18.66
C ASP A 815 60.93 -2.71 -17.84
N LEU A 816 61.23 -4.02 -17.74
CA LEU A 816 60.41 -4.96 -16.94
C LEU A 816 60.49 -4.66 -15.44
N PHE A 817 61.63 -4.16 -14.98
CA PHE A 817 61.87 -3.67 -13.62
C PHE A 817 62.95 -2.59 -13.61
N ASP A 818 63.02 -1.78 -12.55
CA ASP A 818 64.10 -0.81 -12.37
C ASP A 818 65.35 -1.55 -11.85
N PRO A 819 66.53 -1.45 -12.51
CA PRO A 819 67.77 -2.05 -12.02
C PRO A 819 68.12 -1.67 -10.57
N ALA A 820 67.68 -0.50 -10.10
CA ALA A 820 67.89 -0.06 -8.73
C ALA A 820 67.07 -0.85 -7.69
N ASP A 821 66.03 -1.57 -8.11
CA ASP A 821 65.23 -2.45 -7.26
C ASP A 821 65.91 -3.83 -7.06
N VAL A 822 66.91 -4.16 -7.88
CA VAL A 822 67.71 -5.39 -7.76
C VAL A 822 68.96 -5.12 -6.92
N ARG A 823 69.23 -5.99 -5.94
CA ARG A 823 70.50 -5.90 -5.19
C ARG A 823 71.66 -6.39 -6.06
N PRO A 824 72.68 -5.54 -6.33
CA PRO A 824 73.81 -5.95 -7.16
C PRO A 824 74.57 -7.10 -6.49
N PRO A 825 74.99 -8.12 -7.25
CA PRO A 825 75.64 -9.29 -6.70
C PRO A 825 77.06 -8.95 -6.22
N GLU A 826 77.51 -9.58 -5.12
CA GLU A 826 78.90 -9.42 -4.66
C GLU A 826 79.92 -10.00 -5.67
N ASN A 827 79.51 -11.01 -6.44
CA ASN A 827 80.36 -11.63 -7.45
C ASN A 827 79.51 -12.02 -8.67
N THR A 828 80.07 -11.84 -9.87
CA THR A 828 79.42 -12.17 -11.14
C THR A 828 80.20 -13.25 -11.87
N ARG A 829 79.49 -14.08 -12.64
CA ARG A 829 80.11 -15.13 -13.43
C ARG A 829 80.72 -14.58 -14.71
N THR A 830 82.00 -14.86 -14.94
CA THR A 830 82.76 -14.36 -16.10
C THR A 830 82.61 -15.29 -17.31
N LEU A 831 83.15 -14.87 -18.46
CA LEU A 831 83.21 -15.69 -19.68
C LEU A 831 83.98 -17.01 -19.47
N ALA A 832 84.98 -17.02 -18.57
CA ALA A 832 85.70 -18.23 -18.18
C ALA A 832 84.86 -19.21 -17.34
N GLY A 833 83.67 -18.80 -16.90
CA GLY A 833 82.78 -19.57 -16.02
C GLY A 833 83.17 -19.54 -14.54
N THR A 834 84.21 -18.77 -14.19
CA THR A 834 84.59 -18.46 -12.80
C THR A 834 83.75 -17.31 -12.27
N VAL A 835 83.70 -17.14 -10.95
CA VAL A 835 82.99 -16.02 -10.32
C VAL A 835 84.01 -15.01 -9.81
N ALA A 836 83.82 -13.72 -10.11
CA ALA A 836 84.72 -12.63 -9.74
C ALA A 836 83.93 -11.37 -9.34
N ALA A 837 84.49 -10.58 -8.42
CA ALA A 837 83.95 -9.27 -8.04
C ALA A 837 84.48 -8.14 -8.95
N ASP A 838 85.77 -8.18 -9.27
CA ASP A 838 86.46 -7.15 -10.06
C ASP A 838 86.44 -7.52 -11.56
N CYS A 839 85.34 -7.28 -12.25
CA CYS A 839 85.18 -7.56 -13.68
C CYS A 839 84.54 -6.39 -14.43
N VAL A 840 84.58 -6.43 -15.76
CA VAL A 840 84.00 -5.40 -16.64
C VAL A 840 83.02 -6.03 -17.63
N VAL A 841 82.03 -5.26 -18.08
CA VAL A 841 81.07 -5.72 -19.09
C VAL A 841 81.62 -5.49 -20.49
N LEU A 842 81.64 -6.54 -21.30
CA LEU A 842 82.11 -6.49 -22.68
C LEU A 842 81.07 -5.83 -23.59
N ASP A 843 81.35 -4.59 -23.99
CA ASP A 843 80.59 -3.81 -24.97
C ASP A 843 81.23 -3.80 -26.36
N ALA A 844 82.50 -4.20 -26.44
CA ALA A 844 83.26 -4.20 -27.68
C ALA A 844 84.15 -5.44 -27.83
N PRO A 845 84.02 -6.23 -28.91
CA PRO A 845 84.71 -7.51 -29.02
C PRO A 845 86.23 -7.42 -29.22
N TRP A 846 86.78 -6.29 -29.66
CA TRP A 846 88.24 -6.13 -29.81
C TRP A 846 88.96 -6.04 -28.47
N LEU A 847 88.25 -5.71 -27.39
CA LEU A 847 88.81 -5.62 -26.04
C LEU A 847 89.27 -6.96 -25.49
N LEU A 848 88.71 -8.08 -25.98
CA LEU A 848 89.19 -9.43 -25.68
C LEU A 848 90.61 -9.73 -26.20
N ALA A 849 91.19 -8.83 -27.00
CA ALA A 849 92.59 -8.95 -27.39
C ALA A 849 93.55 -8.48 -26.28
N VAL A 850 93.04 -7.80 -25.24
CA VAL A 850 93.81 -7.26 -24.12
C VAL A 850 93.27 -7.63 -22.73
N LEU A 851 91.99 -8.03 -22.65
CA LEU A 851 91.33 -8.55 -21.44
C LEU A 851 91.25 -10.07 -21.49
N ASP A 852 91.43 -10.73 -20.34
CA ASP A 852 91.27 -12.19 -20.19
C ASP A 852 89.78 -12.57 -19.93
N GLU A 853 89.39 -13.80 -20.28
CA GLU A 853 88.01 -14.27 -20.15
C GLU A 853 87.50 -14.33 -18.70
N ASP A 854 88.40 -14.38 -17.71
CA ASP A 854 88.06 -14.36 -16.28
C ASP A 854 87.89 -12.95 -15.70
N GLN A 855 88.11 -11.91 -16.50
CA GLN A 855 87.95 -10.50 -16.13
C GLN A 855 86.69 -9.87 -16.74
N VAL A 856 85.94 -10.64 -17.54
CA VAL A 856 84.94 -10.10 -18.45
C VAL A 856 83.60 -10.82 -18.31
N VAL A 857 82.53 -10.03 -18.29
CA VAL A 857 81.13 -10.49 -18.32
C VAL A 857 80.50 -10.07 -19.65
N SER A 858 79.58 -10.87 -20.18
CA SER A 858 78.91 -10.57 -21.45
C SER A 858 77.50 -11.16 -21.51
N ALA A 859 76.59 -10.42 -22.17
CA ALA A 859 75.25 -10.84 -22.57
C ALA A 859 75.21 -11.57 -23.93
N GLY A 860 76.34 -12.12 -24.38
CA GLY A 860 76.41 -12.90 -25.62
C GLY A 860 77.01 -12.12 -26.79
N PRO A 861 76.74 -12.53 -28.05
CA PRO A 861 77.37 -11.94 -29.23
C PRO A 861 76.75 -10.60 -29.65
N ASP A 862 75.63 -10.21 -29.05
CA ASP A 862 74.99 -8.93 -29.26
C ASP A 862 75.47 -7.94 -28.18
N PHE A 863 76.16 -6.90 -28.61
CA PHE A 863 76.76 -5.92 -27.71
C PHE A 863 75.81 -4.78 -27.36
N THR A 864 74.62 -4.69 -27.97
CA THR A 864 73.61 -3.69 -27.59
C THR A 864 73.10 -3.89 -26.16
N LEU A 865 73.20 -5.10 -25.63
CA LEU A 865 72.81 -5.46 -24.27
C LEU A 865 73.88 -5.16 -23.21
N ALA A 866 75.06 -4.66 -23.60
CA ALA A 866 76.15 -4.39 -22.67
C ALA A 866 75.83 -3.26 -21.68
N GLU A 867 75.22 -2.17 -22.14
CA GLU A 867 74.80 -1.04 -21.29
C GLU A 867 73.75 -1.47 -20.25
N PRO A 868 72.62 -2.10 -20.62
CA PRO A 868 71.65 -2.64 -19.65
C PRO A 868 72.26 -3.62 -18.64
N LEU A 869 73.16 -4.50 -19.10
CA LEU A 869 73.83 -5.46 -18.22
C LEU A 869 74.78 -4.77 -17.23
N ALA A 870 75.51 -3.76 -17.69
CA ALA A 870 76.42 -2.97 -16.85
C ALA A 870 75.66 -2.18 -15.78
N GLU A 871 74.51 -1.61 -16.14
CA GLU A 871 73.62 -0.93 -15.20
C GLU A 871 73.09 -1.91 -14.13
N LEU A 872 72.61 -3.09 -14.53
CA LEU A 872 72.11 -4.11 -13.60
C LEU A 872 73.16 -4.64 -12.63
N LEU A 873 74.38 -4.86 -13.12
CA LEU A 873 75.47 -5.43 -12.32
C LEU A 873 76.26 -4.37 -11.54
N ASP A 874 75.98 -3.08 -11.74
CA ASP A 874 76.80 -1.95 -11.24
C ASP A 874 78.28 -2.10 -11.62
N LEU A 875 78.54 -2.45 -12.90
CA LEU A 875 79.87 -2.66 -13.46
C LEU A 875 80.19 -1.63 -14.55
N GLU A 876 81.48 -1.30 -14.72
CA GLU A 876 81.92 -0.43 -15.81
C GLU A 876 81.96 -1.16 -17.16
N LEU A 877 81.71 -0.43 -18.25
CA LEU A 877 81.92 -0.93 -19.61
C LEU A 877 83.41 -1.10 -19.89
N ALA A 878 83.75 -2.14 -20.65
CA ALA A 878 85.13 -2.45 -20.96
C ALA A 878 85.80 -1.34 -21.79
N THR A 879 85.08 -0.64 -22.68
CA THR A 879 85.65 0.51 -23.42
C THR A 879 86.00 1.71 -22.53
N ASP A 880 85.27 1.93 -21.43
CA ASP A 880 85.52 3.04 -20.50
C ASP A 880 86.73 2.78 -19.61
N VAL A 881 86.95 1.51 -19.23
CA VAL A 881 88.09 1.11 -18.40
C VAL A 881 89.38 0.94 -19.21
N VAL A 882 89.27 0.44 -20.44
CA VAL A 882 90.43 0.13 -21.29
C VAL A 882 90.86 1.34 -22.11
N GLY A 883 91.67 2.21 -21.50
CA GLY A 883 92.41 3.25 -22.22
C GLY A 883 93.53 2.66 -23.06
N ALA A 884 93.42 2.72 -24.40
CA ALA A 884 94.39 2.12 -25.29
C ALA A 884 94.71 2.97 -26.54
N ASP A 885 96.00 3.14 -26.84
CA ASP A 885 96.49 3.88 -27.99
C ASP A 885 97.11 2.94 -29.05
N VAL A 886 96.76 3.13 -30.32
CA VAL A 886 97.45 2.43 -31.42
C VAL A 886 98.83 3.07 -31.64
N VAL A 887 99.90 2.30 -31.40
CA VAL A 887 101.29 2.79 -31.50
C VAL A 887 102.04 2.26 -32.72
N SER A 888 101.48 1.29 -33.44
CA SER A 888 102.00 0.82 -34.73
C SER A 888 101.62 1.75 -35.88
N ALA A 889 102.50 1.84 -36.89
CA ALA A 889 102.21 2.56 -38.12
C ALA A 889 101.40 1.67 -39.07
N GLY A 890 100.27 2.17 -39.56
CA GLY A 890 99.42 1.49 -40.54
C GLY A 890 99.05 2.41 -41.70
N GLU A 891 98.63 1.80 -42.80
CA GLU A 891 98.22 2.49 -44.03
C GLU A 891 96.69 2.50 -44.15
N PRO A 892 96.05 3.67 -44.35
CA PRO A 892 94.61 3.74 -44.60
C PRO A 892 94.29 3.24 -46.01
N VAL A 893 93.50 2.18 -46.12
CA VAL A 893 93.09 1.56 -47.39
C VAL A 893 91.55 1.59 -47.50
N PRO A 894 90.98 2.07 -48.62
CA PRO A 894 89.54 1.98 -48.85
C PRO A 894 89.06 0.54 -48.84
N TRP A 895 87.91 0.27 -48.21
CA TRP A 895 87.36 -1.09 -48.13
C TRP A 895 87.15 -1.75 -49.50
N SER A 896 86.81 -0.95 -50.52
CA SER A 896 86.63 -1.41 -51.91
C SER A 896 87.94 -1.77 -52.63
N GLU A 897 89.08 -1.30 -52.15
CA GLU A 897 90.41 -1.62 -52.71
C GLU A 897 91.03 -2.89 -52.09
N LEU A 898 90.47 -3.37 -50.98
CA LEU A 898 90.81 -4.65 -50.37
C LEU A 898 90.15 -5.79 -51.15
N GLY A 899 90.84 -6.29 -52.18
CA GLY A 899 90.26 -7.22 -53.16
C GLY A 899 89.58 -8.48 -52.59
N ALA A 900 90.13 -9.09 -51.54
CA ALA A 900 89.51 -10.25 -50.88
C ALA A 900 88.26 -9.87 -50.08
N VAL A 901 88.24 -8.69 -49.46
CA VAL A 901 87.07 -8.13 -48.76
C VAL A 901 85.98 -7.77 -49.75
N ALA A 902 86.31 -7.09 -50.85
CA ALA A 902 85.36 -6.75 -51.90
C ALA A 902 84.68 -8.00 -52.49
N ALA A 903 85.45 -9.08 -52.71
CA ALA A 903 84.92 -10.35 -53.18
C ALA A 903 83.99 -11.03 -52.13
N ALA A 904 84.36 -11.00 -50.84
CA ALA A 904 83.52 -11.52 -49.77
C ALA A 904 82.20 -10.75 -49.65
N CYS A 905 82.23 -9.42 -49.77
CA CYS A 905 81.04 -8.58 -49.79
C CYS A 905 80.13 -8.91 -50.99
N GLU A 906 80.69 -9.10 -52.19
CA GLU A 906 79.94 -9.50 -53.39
C GLU A 906 79.25 -10.87 -53.20
N LEU A 907 79.96 -11.84 -52.61
CA LEU A 907 79.41 -13.18 -52.33
C LEU A 907 78.25 -13.16 -51.31
N LEU A 908 78.29 -12.23 -50.35
CA LEU A 908 77.21 -12.03 -49.38
C LEU A 908 76.10 -11.09 -49.88
N GLY A 909 76.25 -10.49 -51.06
CA GLY A 909 75.31 -9.53 -51.61
C GLY A 909 75.26 -8.21 -50.82
N VAL A 910 76.36 -7.82 -50.18
CA VAL A 910 76.49 -6.56 -49.45
C VAL A 910 77.47 -5.61 -50.14
N GLU A 911 77.23 -4.30 -50.02
CA GLU A 911 78.18 -3.30 -50.51
C GLU A 911 79.33 -3.15 -49.50
N PRO A 912 80.60 -3.04 -49.96
CA PRO A 912 81.72 -2.70 -49.08
C PRO A 912 81.45 -1.39 -48.34
N PRO A 913 81.80 -1.26 -47.04
CA PRO A 913 81.55 -0.04 -46.28
C PRO A 913 82.19 1.20 -46.91
N GLU A 914 81.53 2.34 -46.80
CA GLU A 914 82.14 3.63 -47.14
C GLU A 914 83.23 3.98 -46.12
N GLY A 915 84.43 4.34 -46.59
CA GLY A 915 85.57 4.72 -45.74
C GLY A 915 86.76 3.78 -45.86
N ASN A 916 87.68 3.86 -44.88
CA ASN A 916 88.96 3.16 -44.90
C ASN A 916 89.10 2.25 -43.68
N ALA A 917 89.73 1.09 -43.88
CA ALA A 917 90.37 0.34 -42.81
C ALA A 917 91.85 0.73 -42.75
N VAL A 918 92.43 0.85 -41.55
CA VAL A 918 93.87 1.06 -41.41
C VAL A 918 94.54 -0.30 -41.28
N VAL A 919 95.32 -0.69 -42.29
CA VAL A 919 95.98 -2.00 -42.35
C VAL A 919 97.41 -1.88 -41.84
N HIS A 920 97.80 -2.80 -40.95
CA HIS A 920 99.12 -2.86 -40.32
C HIS A 920 99.80 -4.18 -40.64
N ASP A 921 101.11 -4.17 -40.88
CA ASP A 921 101.90 -5.42 -40.93
C ASP A 921 101.86 -6.14 -39.57
N LYS A 922 101.88 -5.35 -38.49
CA LYS A 922 101.76 -5.83 -37.11
C LYS A 922 101.10 -4.74 -36.28
N LEU A 923 99.85 -4.96 -35.90
CA LEU A 923 99.08 -4.03 -35.08
C LEU A 923 99.50 -4.14 -33.61
N VAL A 924 99.91 -3.02 -33.02
CA VAL A 924 100.33 -2.92 -31.62
C VAL A 924 99.55 -1.83 -30.92
N VAL A 925 98.89 -2.19 -29.82
CA VAL A 925 98.08 -1.31 -28.99
C VAL A 925 98.74 -1.21 -27.61
N ARG A 926 98.90 0.02 -27.11
CA ARG A 926 99.45 0.30 -25.79
C ARG A 926 98.33 0.57 -24.80
N THR A 927 98.24 -0.23 -23.75
CA THR A 927 97.35 -0.03 -22.61
C THR A 927 98.14 0.42 -21.39
N SER A 928 97.45 0.71 -20.28
CA SER A 928 98.07 0.92 -18.97
C SER A 928 98.89 -0.29 -18.48
N GLY A 929 98.57 -1.50 -18.96
CA GLY A 929 99.24 -2.76 -18.63
C GLY A 929 100.44 -3.11 -19.53
N GLY A 930 100.63 -2.43 -20.66
CA GLY A 930 101.77 -2.64 -21.55
C GLY A 930 101.43 -2.60 -23.04
N ASP A 931 102.37 -3.05 -23.87
CA ASP A 931 102.19 -3.14 -25.33
C ASP A 931 101.66 -4.53 -25.71
N HIS A 932 100.50 -4.57 -26.35
CA HIS A 932 99.81 -5.79 -26.80
C HIS A 932 99.85 -5.89 -28.33
N VAL A 933 100.15 -7.08 -28.84
CA VAL A 933 100.05 -7.38 -30.28
C VAL A 933 98.67 -7.96 -30.53
N VAL A 934 97.83 -7.23 -31.25
CA VAL A 934 96.42 -7.59 -31.47
C VAL A 934 96.15 -7.82 -32.96
N SER A 935 95.15 -8.63 -33.29
CA SER A 935 94.78 -8.87 -34.69
C SER A 935 93.96 -7.73 -35.27
N TRP A 936 93.12 -7.09 -34.47
CA TRP A 936 92.29 -5.95 -34.87
C TRP A 936 91.96 -5.07 -33.65
N TRP A 937 91.65 -3.80 -33.89
CA TRP A 937 91.30 -2.81 -32.89
C TRP A 937 90.45 -1.70 -33.52
N VAL A 938 89.60 -1.01 -32.76
CA VAL A 938 88.89 0.18 -33.25
C VAL A 938 89.37 1.39 -32.46
N ALA A 939 89.88 2.41 -33.16
CA ALA A 939 90.35 3.66 -32.56
C ALA A 939 89.63 4.84 -33.24
N ASP A 940 89.03 5.73 -32.45
CA ASP A 940 88.25 6.88 -32.96
C ASP A 940 87.21 6.51 -34.03
N GLY A 941 86.56 5.35 -33.89
CA GLY A 941 85.58 4.83 -34.85
C GLY A 941 86.18 4.27 -36.15
N VAL A 942 87.50 4.24 -36.28
CA VAL A 942 88.21 3.68 -37.44
C VAL A 942 88.72 2.28 -37.09
N PRO A 943 88.45 1.25 -37.92
CA PRO A 943 88.97 -0.08 -37.70
C PRO A 943 90.44 -0.18 -38.14
N HIS A 944 91.30 -0.60 -37.21
CA HIS A 944 92.68 -0.98 -37.42
C HIS A 944 92.78 -2.51 -37.45
N CYS A 945 93.43 -3.08 -38.45
CA CYS A 945 93.57 -4.53 -38.56
C CYS A 945 94.96 -4.93 -39.03
N ALA A 946 95.42 -6.10 -38.60
CA ALA A 946 96.56 -6.76 -39.20
C ALA A 946 96.20 -7.25 -40.61
N ASP A 947 97.16 -7.32 -41.54
CA ASP A 947 96.96 -7.87 -42.88
C ASP A 947 96.79 -9.40 -42.86
N THR A 948 95.65 -9.87 -42.32
CA THR A 948 95.27 -11.28 -42.23
C THR A 948 93.76 -11.44 -42.47
N PRO A 949 93.31 -12.56 -43.06
CA PRO A 949 91.88 -12.79 -43.33
C PRO A 949 90.99 -12.64 -42.10
N GLU A 950 91.42 -13.19 -40.95
CA GLU A 950 90.67 -13.14 -39.69
C GLU A 950 90.52 -11.70 -39.16
N ALA A 951 91.60 -10.91 -39.18
CA ALA A 951 91.56 -9.52 -38.72
C ALA A 951 90.68 -8.64 -39.61
N LEU A 952 90.81 -8.79 -40.93
CA LEU A 952 90.00 -8.09 -41.92
C LEU A 952 88.52 -8.48 -41.79
N ALA A 953 88.23 -9.76 -41.57
CA ALA A 953 86.87 -10.24 -41.37
C ALA A 953 86.22 -9.69 -40.09
N ARG A 954 86.95 -9.68 -38.96
CA ARG A 954 86.44 -9.13 -37.69
C ARG A 954 86.19 -7.62 -37.79
N ALA A 955 87.13 -6.89 -38.38
CA ALA A 955 86.97 -5.46 -38.63
C ALA A 955 85.77 -5.17 -39.55
N LEU A 956 85.63 -5.94 -40.64
CA LEU A 956 84.52 -5.80 -41.58
C LEU A 956 83.18 -6.16 -40.94
N ALA A 957 83.13 -7.27 -40.19
CA ALA A 957 81.94 -7.72 -39.47
C ALA A 957 81.46 -6.67 -38.47
N TRP A 958 82.39 -6.02 -37.76
CA TRP A 958 82.06 -4.93 -36.85
C TRP A 958 81.55 -3.69 -37.61
N THR A 959 82.26 -3.24 -38.65
CA THR A 959 81.89 -2.04 -39.43
C THR A 959 80.56 -2.21 -40.19
N THR A 960 80.15 -3.44 -40.49
CA THR A 960 78.90 -3.75 -41.20
C THR A 960 77.75 -4.20 -40.29
N ASP A 961 77.94 -4.16 -38.96
CA ASP A 961 76.95 -4.64 -37.98
C ASP A 961 76.53 -6.11 -38.20
N ARG A 962 77.53 -6.95 -38.52
CA ARG A 962 77.39 -8.38 -38.85
C ARG A 962 78.34 -9.24 -38.03
N TRP A 963 78.49 -8.92 -36.75
CA TRP A 963 79.46 -9.59 -35.87
C TRP A 963 79.26 -11.11 -35.77
N SER A 964 78.01 -11.59 -35.84
CA SER A 964 77.69 -13.03 -35.86
C SER A 964 78.23 -13.75 -37.10
N GLU A 965 78.41 -13.04 -38.22
CA GLU A 965 78.92 -13.57 -39.49
C GLU A 965 80.46 -13.54 -39.57
N ARG A 966 81.18 -13.06 -38.56
CA ARG A 966 82.66 -12.90 -38.60
C ARG A 966 83.44 -14.15 -39.03
N HIS A 967 82.98 -15.34 -38.63
CA HIS A 967 83.61 -16.60 -39.02
C HIS A 967 83.32 -16.96 -40.47
N LEU A 968 82.11 -16.66 -40.96
CA LEU A 968 81.75 -16.78 -42.36
C LEU A 968 82.56 -15.81 -43.22
N LEU A 969 82.66 -14.55 -42.80
CA LEU A 969 83.49 -13.53 -43.44
C LEU A 969 84.96 -13.93 -43.48
N THR A 970 85.48 -14.54 -42.40
CA THR A 970 86.86 -15.07 -42.36
C THR A 970 87.04 -16.13 -43.45
N ALA A 971 86.14 -17.10 -43.53
CA ALA A 971 86.20 -18.16 -44.53
C ALA A 971 86.09 -17.63 -45.98
N LEU A 972 85.25 -16.61 -46.21
CA LEU A 972 85.07 -15.98 -47.51
C LEU A 972 86.30 -15.15 -47.94
N ILE A 973 86.96 -14.46 -47.01
CA ILE A 973 88.16 -13.65 -47.29
C ILE A 973 89.39 -14.55 -47.49
N GLU A 974 89.49 -15.67 -46.76
CA GLU A 974 90.62 -16.60 -46.87
C GLU A 974 90.64 -17.33 -48.23
N GLU A 975 89.48 -17.80 -48.71
CA GLU A 975 89.37 -18.50 -50.00
C GLU A 975 88.12 -18.09 -50.82
N PRO A 976 88.08 -16.87 -51.41
CA PRO A 976 86.89 -16.39 -52.15
C PRO A 976 86.52 -17.28 -53.35
N ALA A 977 87.52 -17.91 -53.97
CA ALA A 977 87.34 -18.76 -55.15
C ALA A 977 86.61 -20.07 -54.86
N HIS A 978 86.60 -20.55 -53.61
CA HIS A 978 85.99 -21.82 -53.23
C HIS A 978 84.44 -21.75 -53.26
N TYR A 979 83.88 -20.54 -53.22
CA TYR A 979 82.43 -20.29 -53.20
C TYR A 979 81.88 -19.78 -54.54
N LEU A 980 82.75 -19.59 -55.54
CA LEU A 980 82.39 -19.22 -56.93
C LEU A 980 82.22 -20.44 -57.85
N THR A 981 82.43 -21.65 -57.33
CA THR A 981 82.25 -22.95 -58.00
C THR A 981 81.17 -23.77 -57.30
#